data_AF-A0AAD9BN86-F1
#
_entry.id   AF-A0AAD9BN86-F1
#
_cell.length_a   1.000
_cell.length_b   1.000
_cell.length_c   1.000
_cell.angle_alpha   90.00
_cell.angle_beta   90.00
_cell.angle_gamma   90.00
#
_symmetry.space_group_name_H-M   'P 1'
#
loop_
_entity.id
_entity.type
_entity.pdbx_description
1 polymer ?
#
loop_
_entity_poly.entity_id
_entity_poly.type
_entity_poly.pdbx_seq_one_letter_code
_entity_poly.pdbx_strand_id
1 'polypeptide(L)'
;MASALGADIPIRAPDESTALSLTEKAESIKVPTCRDKKITAVKNGKPAPDPLSGTEVFQMFTERRGRRELELFYLKEVEGDSYRPYDLRVVPCSAAGSEHYIFSPHSVLHVTQRGYGGLLSLSEWFREWRRNVRKVIFQRRCKDLQDVLLIAVPQFRNALLLFNRTIEEVKGTHWLPQEENTSFTLLEFKDVLMTMNQECLQILEKLSQYRAAILKKVREHSYRTQQELQLHLEFSLKPSRSVEPLHRQLLHQQQLLSQLSRSESVLQRLGSFSALINTITVQSIVSLITQDLTQFTSRVLKRGEGCLFHTELSLREDQLTVDPPTHLLQEAVSGAILTVKDSVIQMCDSCGLFLEISNTSDVSQDSPSDFTCIEHHITGEDNSGEQCCSWRLHREASSRWLQLQKRTSLLLHGRRLHGCFSPLTQSQLQQQIHIHSLTTQAEEEQAGVMQEADLEIQQLCESFSWLVDINVFISERSVSSLDSLKDQPASQYQDLIEKTRCLTERLSSVPSSVSTSNQLINIQCSRIKESLQQELRLLEEKLQQQLVQQIQILSENVSSDLQRYAARLRTEPGDLQELSTYALMMRECVKMCPVMQRCLEYIHSLQETLCKNYRKMTEQEETVKEKEADSIVSCRLPSMANALDAMFSVLACDLKNTVSKATAGPFIDPSQEAKEMVSRLSLMCVHVQNINAKLEQLSSKSQNLHEHPKDLSILTADVLRVKARKELWEILSAYTTWREEWKQLLLTEVVVSEAQGKIAKWKERTLSLTSIIPTRCSAAAGFRKPGKFRVSR
;
A
#
# COMPACT_ATOMS: atom_id res chain seq x y z
N MET A 1 14.45 38.57 18.81
CA MET A 1 14.63 39.57 19.89
C MET A 1 14.73 40.98 19.30
N ALA A 2 13.65 41.45 18.67
CA ALA A 2 13.55 42.78 18.09
C ALA A 2 12.15 43.31 18.41
N SER A 3 12.00 43.95 19.57
CA SER A 3 10.89 44.83 19.98
C SER A 3 10.98 45.07 21.49
N ALA A 4 11.91 45.90 21.93
CA ALA A 4 11.93 46.38 23.32
C ALA A 4 12.77 47.65 23.51
N LEU A 5 12.72 48.62 22.58
CA LEU A 5 13.27 49.96 22.80
C LEU A 5 12.41 51.00 22.06
N GLY A 6 11.13 51.07 22.45
CA GLY A 6 10.29 52.23 22.18
C GLY A 6 10.65 53.34 23.16
N ALA A 7 11.57 54.20 22.79
CA ALA A 7 11.76 55.51 23.41
C ALA A 7 12.29 56.46 22.33
N ASP A 8 11.37 57.25 21.77
CA ASP A 8 11.68 58.37 20.89
C ASP A 8 12.63 59.34 21.60
N ILE A 9 13.86 59.41 21.10
CA ILE A 9 14.81 60.48 21.44
C ILE A 9 14.61 61.57 20.38
N PRO A 10 14.09 62.75 20.73
CA PRO A 10 14.04 63.85 19.78
C PRO A 10 15.47 64.32 19.52
N ILE A 11 15.94 64.10 18.29
CA ILE A 11 17.15 64.70 17.73
C ILE A 11 16.85 66.19 17.57
N ARG A 12 17.33 67.02 18.51
CA ARG A 12 17.48 68.45 18.30
C ARG A 12 18.95 68.79 18.47
N ALA A 13 19.53 69.31 17.40
CA ALA A 13 20.89 69.84 17.35
C ALA A 13 21.13 70.83 18.51
N PRO A 14 22.37 71.00 18.99
CA PRO A 14 22.66 72.03 19.96
C PRO A 14 22.54 73.39 19.25
N ASP A 15 21.41 74.07 19.45
CA ASP A 15 21.35 75.51 19.23
C ASP A 15 22.38 76.12 20.19
N GLU A 16 23.45 76.68 19.61
CA GLU A 16 24.42 77.55 20.27
C GLU A 16 23.65 78.64 21.02
N SER A 17 23.47 78.44 22.32
CA SER A 17 22.91 79.46 23.20
C SER A 17 24.02 80.45 23.49
N THR A 18 24.05 81.48 22.66
CA THR A 18 24.89 82.67 22.76
C THR A 18 24.87 83.17 24.21
N ALA A 19 25.98 83.02 24.93
CA ALA A 19 26.20 83.80 26.14
C ALA A 19 26.32 85.25 25.68
N LEU A 20 25.24 86.02 25.86
CA LEU A 20 25.23 87.46 25.66
C LEU A 20 26.30 88.06 26.58
N SER A 21 27.44 88.39 25.99
CA SER A 21 28.42 89.28 26.57
C SER A 21 27.78 90.67 26.61
N LEU A 22 27.35 91.10 27.80
CA LEU A 22 26.99 92.50 28.02
C LEU A 22 28.28 93.29 28.21
N THR A 23 28.81 93.80 27.10
CA THR A 23 29.71 94.94 27.09
C THR A 23 28.94 96.22 27.42
N GLU A 24 29.54 96.99 28.33
CA GLU A 24 29.34 98.42 28.65
C GLU A 24 28.15 98.90 29.50
N LYS A 25 28.57 99.55 30.60
CA LYS A 25 27.94 100.65 31.36
C LYS A 25 26.64 100.34 32.12
N ALA A 26 26.82 99.90 33.35
CA ALA A 26 25.97 100.34 34.46
C ALA A 26 26.82 100.45 35.74
N GLU A 27 26.47 101.46 36.53
CA GLU A 27 27.14 102.00 37.70
C GLU A 27 27.51 100.96 38.75
N SER A 28 28.50 101.30 39.58
CA SER A 28 28.89 100.53 40.77
C SER A 28 27.69 100.29 41.69
N ILE A 29 27.03 99.14 41.54
CA ILE A 29 26.05 98.65 42.51
C ILE A 29 26.85 98.25 43.75
N LYS A 30 26.80 99.09 44.78
CA LYS A 30 27.26 98.74 46.12
C LYS A 30 26.47 97.52 46.57
N VAL A 31 27.11 96.35 46.57
CA VAL A 31 26.61 95.16 47.23
C VAL A 31 26.46 95.51 48.71
N PRO A 32 25.26 95.40 49.32
CA PRO A 32 25.12 95.62 50.75
C PRO A 32 25.94 94.54 51.45
N THR A 33 26.80 94.96 52.38
CA THR A 33 27.47 94.09 53.33
C THR A 33 26.41 93.23 54.01
N CYS A 34 26.38 91.93 53.69
CA CYS A 34 25.42 91.02 54.29
C CYS A 34 25.78 90.89 55.77
N ARG A 35 24.85 91.25 56.66
CA ARG A 35 25.03 91.09 58.10
C ARG A 35 25.23 89.61 58.40
N ASP A 36 26.36 89.26 58.99
CA ASP A 36 26.53 87.99 59.67
C ASP A 36 25.41 87.83 60.71
N LYS A 37 24.38 87.04 60.38
CA LYS A 37 23.50 86.49 61.42
C LYS A 37 24.31 85.42 62.13
N LYS A 38 25.01 85.89 63.16
CA LYS A 38 25.48 85.19 64.35
C LYS A 38 24.75 83.85 64.52
N ILE A 39 25.43 82.75 64.23
CA ILE A 39 25.04 81.42 64.72
C ILE A 39 25.07 81.55 66.24
N THR A 40 23.91 81.67 66.87
CA THR A 40 23.76 81.69 68.32
C THR A 40 24.27 80.36 68.86
N ALA A 41 25.43 80.41 69.52
CA ALA A 41 25.94 79.35 70.36
C ALA A 41 24.96 79.12 71.52
N VAL A 42 24.01 78.21 71.33
CA VAL A 42 23.32 77.56 72.44
C VAL A 42 24.25 76.47 72.94
N LYS A 43 24.81 76.66 74.14
CA LYS A 43 25.46 75.60 74.91
C LYS A 43 24.47 74.46 75.07
N ASN A 44 24.72 73.33 74.44
CA ASN A 44 24.42 71.98 74.94
C ASN A 44 25.12 70.96 74.03
N GLY A 45 25.87 70.04 74.64
CA GLY A 45 26.74 69.10 73.94
C GLY A 45 25.98 68.19 72.97
N LYS A 46 26.27 68.37 71.67
CA LYS A 46 26.15 67.39 70.58
C LYS A 46 27.25 67.70 69.56
N PRO A 47 27.81 66.69 68.85
CA PRO A 47 28.86 66.92 67.86
C PRO A 47 28.35 67.88 66.77
N ALA A 48 29.26 68.70 66.25
CA ALA A 48 28.95 69.69 65.22
C ALA A 48 28.18 69.04 64.04
N PRO A 49 27.09 69.64 63.54
CA PRO A 49 26.38 69.11 62.39
C PRO A 49 27.31 69.10 61.17
N ASP A 50 27.33 67.99 60.43
CA ASP A 50 28.03 67.91 59.16
C ASP A 50 27.62 69.09 58.25
N PRO A 51 28.55 69.69 57.50
CA PRO A 51 28.23 70.81 56.62
C PRO A 51 27.20 70.39 55.56
N LEU A 52 26.15 71.19 55.40
CA LEU A 52 25.06 70.95 54.47
C LEU A 52 25.56 70.71 53.04
N SER A 53 24.92 69.80 52.33
CA SER A 53 25.17 69.54 50.91
C SER A 53 24.47 70.58 50.01
N GLY A 54 25.00 70.83 48.82
CA GLY A 54 24.36 71.67 47.81
C GLY A 54 22.93 71.23 47.43
N THR A 55 22.62 69.93 47.52
CA THR A 55 21.25 69.43 47.30
C THR A 55 20.31 69.76 48.47
N GLU A 56 20.82 69.75 49.69
CA GLU A 56 20.08 70.12 50.90
C GLU A 56 19.84 71.64 50.94
N VAL A 57 20.81 72.44 50.49
CA VAL A 57 20.65 73.89 50.32
C VAL A 57 19.61 74.21 49.24
N PHE A 58 19.65 73.49 48.11
CA PHE A 58 18.60 73.61 47.09
C PHE A 58 17.22 73.26 47.68
N GLN A 59 17.12 72.14 48.39
CA GLN A 59 15.86 71.70 49.00
C GLN A 59 15.32 72.73 50.00
N MET A 60 16.20 73.28 50.85
CA MET A 60 15.89 74.35 51.79
C MET A 60 15.34 75.59 51.07
N PHE A 61 15.95 76.02 49.97
CA PHE A 61 15.45 77.16 49.19
C PHE A 61 14.17 76.86 48.44
N THR A 62 13.93 75.61 48.02
CA THR A 62 12.65 75.22 47.42
C THR A 62 11.50 75.16 48.44
N GLU A 63 11.76 74.71 49.67
CA GLU A 63 10.77 74.62 50.76
C GLU A 63 10.46 76.00 51.37
N ARG A 64 11.42 76.93 51.34
CA ARG A 64 11.29 78.29 51.92
C ARG A 64 10.90 79.38 50.91
N ARG A 65 10.40 79.03 49.71
CA ARG A 65 9.99 80.01 48.69
C ARG A 65 9.00 81.03 49.26
N GLY A 66 9.44 82.27 49.46
CA GLY A 66 8.59 83.39 49.89
C GLY A 66 9.15 84.29 51.00
N ARG A 67 10.27 83.92 51.67
CA ARG A 67 10.92 84.83 52.63
C ARG A 67 11.84 85.83 51.90
N ARG A 68 11.71 87.13 52.23
CA ARG A 68 12.51 88.25 51.68
C ARG A 68 13.94 88.34 52.24
N GLU A 69 14.43 87.33 52.96
CA GLU A 69 15.79 87.35 53.50
C GLU A 69 16.77 86.75 52.48
N LEU A 70 17.79 87.53 52.11
CA LEU A 70 18.90 87.11 51.25
C LEU A 70 19.84 86.22 52.06
N GLU A 71 19.54 84.92 52.15
CA GLU A 71 20.48 83.92 52.65
C GLU A 71 21.41 83.49 51.50
N LEU A 72 22.72 83.70 51.67
CA LEU A 72 23.75 83.27 50.73
C LEU A 72 24.55 82.13 51.35
N PHE A 73 24.65 81.01 50.64
CA PHE A 73 25.52 79.92 51.03
C PHE A 73 26.72 79.87 50.08
N TYR A 74 27.92 79.78 50.65
CA TYR A 74 29.15 79.55 49.90
C TYR A 74 29.43 78.06 49.94
N LEU A 75 29.57 77.44 48.77
CA LEU A 75 29.82 76.02 48.66
C LEU A 75 31.10 75.77 47.89
N LYS A 76 31.90 74.83 48.40
CA LYS A 76 33.12 74.38 47.75
C LYS A 76 32.95 72.92 47.35
N GLU A 77 33.56 72.54 46.22
CA GLU A 77 33.69 71.15 45.84
C GLU A 77 34.52 70.40 46.89
N VAL A 78 34.09 69.19 47.25
CA VAL A 78 34.84 68.33 48.16
C VAL A 78 36.10 67.84 47.46
N GLU A 79 37.28 68.22 47.98
CA GLU A 79 38.56 67.71 47.47
C GLU A 79 38.62 66.19 47.66
N GLY A 80 38.61 65.42 46.57
CA GLY A 80 38.81 63.97 46.64
C GLY A 80 38.28 63.08 45.51
N ASP A 81 37.45 63.59 44.58
CA ASP A 81 36.95 62.73 43.49
C ASP A 81 36.70 63.57 42.21
N SER A 82 37.63 63.53 41.25
CA SER A 82 37.53 64.24 39.95
C SER A 82 36.31 63.84 39.11
N TYR A 83 35.53 62.86 39.59
CA TYR A 83 34.31 62.35 38.99
C TYR A 83 33.03 62.86 39.66
N ARG A 84 33.12 63.78 40.64
CA ARG A 84 31.96 64.42 41.30
C ARG A 84 32.08 65.96 41.36
N PRO A 85 32.17 66.64 40.21
CA PRO A 85 32.41 68.10 40.12
C PRO A 85 31.34 69.01 40.75
N TYR A 86 30.26 68.43 41.25
CA TYR A 86 29.14 69.15 41.85
C TYR A 86 28.74 68.59 43.23
N ASP A 87 29.61 67.80 43.86
CA ASP A 87 29.45 67.39 45.26
C ASP A 87 29.90 68.57 46.15
N LEU A 88 28.99 69.53 46.27
CA LEU A 88 29.22 70.81 46.90
C LEU A 88 28.89 70.74 48.39
N ARG A 89 29.79 71.22 49.24
CA ARG A 89 29.54 71.39 50.68
C ARG A 89 29.58 72.84 51.09
N VAL A 90 28.68 73.23 51.97
CA VAL A 90 28.65 74.57 52.55
C VAL A 90 29.92 74.81 53.37
N VAL A 91 30.62 75.88 53.05
CA VAL A 91 31.81 76.35 53.75
C VAL A 91 31.63 77.82 54.15
N PRO A 92 32.26 78.29 55.24
CA PRO A 92 32.31 79.70 55.55
C PRO A 92 32.91 80.51 54.39
N CYS A 93 32.44 81.74 54.16
CA CYS A 93 32.95 82.61 53.09
C CYS A 93 34.48 82.80 53.15
N SER A 94 35.04 82.88 54.37
CA SER A 94 36.49 83.01 54.59
C SER A 94 37.30 81.77 54.17
N ALA A 95 36.65 80.62 53.99
CA ALA A 95 37.25 79.34 53.64
C ALA A 95 36.87 78.87 52.22
N ALA A 96 36.13 79.68 51.45
CA ALA A 96 35.62 79.30 50.15
C ALA A 96 36.72 79.15 49.07
N GLY A 97 37.84 79.88 49.18
CA GLY A 97 38.95 79.79 48.22
C GLY A 97 38.65 80.45 46.86
N SER A 98 39.55 80.24 45.88
CA SER A 98 39.49 80.90 44.56
C SER A 98 38.54 80.26 43.55
N GLU A 99 38.08 79.03 43.79
CA GLU A 99 37.06 78.32 43.01
C GLU A 99 35.94 77.88 43.97
N HIS A 100 34.75 78.48 43.88
CA HIS A 100 33.60 78.16 44.72
C HIS A 100 32.27 78.56 44.09
N TYR A 101 31.16 78.05 44.64
CA TYR A 101 29.80 78.37 44.22
C TYR A 101 29.10 79.21 45.29
N ILE A 102 28.28 80.16 44.87
CA ILE A 102 27.43 80.97 45.75
C ILE A 102 25.99 80.67 45.40
N PHE A 103 25.25 80.09 46.36
CA PHE A 103 23.84 79.78 46.20
C PHE A 103 23.01 80.85 46.90
N SER A 104 22.06 81.40 46.14
CA SER A 104 21.00 82.26 46.66
C SER A 104 19.64 81.62 46.38
N PRO A 105 18.54 82.14 46.96
CA PRO A 105 17.21 81.58 46.73
C PRO A 105 16.76 81.60 45.25
N HIS A 106 17.38 82.44 44.42
CA HIS A 106 16.97 82.64 43.02
C HIS A 106 18.06 82.26 42.00
N SER A 107 19.34 82.32 42.39
CA SER A 107 20.47 82.15 41.47
C SER A 107 21.67 81.47 42.12
N VAL A 108 22.44 80.80 41.28
CA VAL A 108 23.71 80.15 41.59
C VAL A 108 24.79 80.83 40.76
N LEU A 109 25.84 81.29 41.42
CA LEU A 109 27.01 81.91 40.78
C LEU A 109 28.22 80.99 40.97
N HIS A 110 28.91 80.66 39.87
CA HIS A 110 30.20 79.96 39.94
C HIS A 110 31.33 80.99 39.90
N VAL A 111 32.19 81.00 40.90
CA VAL A 111 33.36 81.88 41.01
C VAL A 111 34.59 81.04 40.69
N THR A 112 35.35 81.47 39.69
CA THR A 112 36.57 80.82 39.22
C THR A 112 37.80 81.71 39.39
N GLN A 113 39.00 81.13 39.33
CA GLN A 113 40.30 81.82 39.39
C GLN A 113 40.46 82.89 38.31
N ARG A 114 39.72 82.79 37.20
CA ARG A 114 39.76 83.74 36.08
C ARG A 114 38.58 84.71 36.06
N GLY A 115 37.68 84.66 37.04
CA GLY A 115 36.48 85.50 37.13
C GLY A 115 35.19 84.70 37.34
N TYR A 116 34.05 85.26 36.95
CA TYR A 116 32.75 84.61 37.15
C TYR A 116 32.44 83.63 36.01
N GLY A 117 32.19 82.37 36.37
CA GLY A 117 31.87 81.26 35.45
C GLY A 117 30.41 81.22 34.98
N GLY A 118 29.67 82.33 35.12
CA GLY A 118 28.27 82.47 34.76
C GLY A 118 27.30 82.42 35.95
N LEU A 119 26.16 83.10 35.79
CA LEU A 119 25.04 83.11 36.74
C LEU A 119 23.91 82.24 36.17
N LEU A 120 23.48 81.23 36.92
CA LEU A 120 22.36 80.36 36.56
C LEU A 120 21.21 80.56 37.54
N SER A 121 19.95 80.36 37.13
CA SER A 121 18.89 80.24 38.12
C SER A 121 19.07 78.95 38.93
N LEU A 122 18.60 78.95 40.18
CA LEU A 122 18.72 77.78 41.07
C LEU A 122 18.07 76.51 40.45
N SER A 123 16.96 76.68 39.73
CA SER A 123 16.27 75.59 39.00
C SER A 123 17.04 75.07 37.79
N GLU A 124 17.75 75.94 37.07
CA GLU A 124 18.55 75.53 35.91
C GLU A 124 19.81 74.80 36.35
N TRP A 125 20.47 75.30 37.41
CA TRP A 125 21.60 74.62 38.02
C TRP A 125 21.22 73.21 38.48
N PHE A 126 20.10 73.05 39.20
CA PHE A 126 19.65 71.71 39.66
C PHE A 126 19.29 70.77 38.50
N ARG A 127 18.69 71.29 37.42
CA ARG A 127 18.39 70.51 36.22
C ARG A 127 19.67 70.01 35.55
N GLU A 128 20.66 70.89 35.39
CA GLU A 128 21.94 70.56 34.76
C GLU A 128 22.76 69.59 35.62
N TRP A 129 22.80 69.83 36.93
CA TRP A 129 23.35 68.90 37.92
C TRP A 129 22.71 67.51 37.81
N ARG A 130 21.37 67.42 37.89
CA ARG A 130 20.65 66.14 37.83
C ARG A 130 20.89 65.41 36.51
N ARG A 131 20.94 66.13 35.39
CA ARG A 131 21.27 65.58 34.07
C ARG A 131 22.69 65.01 34.05
N ASN A 132 23.67 65.76 34.55
CA ASN A 132 25.07 65.34 34.58
C ASN A 132 25.31 64.15 35.52
N VAL A 133 24.71 64.15 36.71
CA VAL A 133 24.76 63.01 37.63
C VAL A 133 24.14 61.75 37.00
N ARG A 134 22.97 61.87 36.37
CA ARG A 134 22.34 60.74 35.66
C ARG A 134 23.20 60.23 34.50
N LYS A 135 23.82 61.12 33.73
CA LYS A 135 24.76 60.78 32.66
C LYS A 135 25.96 60.02 33.20
N VAL A 136 26.55 60.46 34.31
CA VAL A 136 27.68 59.79 34.97
C VAL A 136 27.27 58.41 35.51
N ILE A 137 26.11 58.30 36.17
CA ILE A 137 25.59 57.01 36.66
C ILE A 137 25.33 56.04 35.51
N PHE A 138 24.73 56.52 34.42
CA PHE A 138 24.50 55.73 33.22
C PHE A 138 25.82 55.28 32.59
N GLN A 139 26.79 56.17 32.44
CA GLN A 139 28.13 55.83 31.93
C GLN A 139 28.86 54.83 32.82
N ARG A 140 28.69 54.89 34.16
CA ARG A 140 29.21 53.87 35.09
C ARG A 140 28.58 52.52 34.81
N ARG A 141 27.24 52.44 34.80
CA ARG A 141 26.53 51.19 34.49
C ARG A 141 26.90 50.64 33.12
N CYS A 142 27.09 51.48 32.11
CA CYS A 142 27.55 51.05 30.80
C CYS A 142 28.97 50.48 30.83
N LYS A 143 29.89 51.10 31.57
CA LYS A 143 31.25 50.57 31.77
C LYS A 143 31.21 49.24 32.54
N ASP A 144 30.49 49.19 33.64
CA ASP A 144 30.32 47.99 34.46
C ASP A 144 29.73 46.82 33.63
N LEU A 145 28.74 47.11 32.76
CA LEU A 145 28.16 46.11 31.86
C LEU A 145 29.09 45.73 30.70
N GLN A 146 29.86 46.68 30.15
CA GLN A 146 30.92 46.38 29.16
C GLN A 146 32.00 45.48 29.76
N ASP A 147 32.25 45.61 31.06
CA ASP A 147 33.22 44.80 31.79
C ASP A 147 32.71 43.40 32.16
N VAL A 148 31.44 43.06 31.86
CA VAL A 148 30.86 41.75 32.20
C VAL A 148 30.30 41.03 30.98
N LEU A 149 29.63 41.72 30.06
CA LEU A 149 28.91 41.09 28.95
C LEU A 149 29.83 40.81 27.76
N LEU A 150 29.80 39.57 27.26
CA LEU A 150 30.51 39.18 26.03
C LEU A 150 30.00 39.94 24.80
N ILE A 151 28.69 40.17 24.69
CA ILE A 151 28.03 40.91 23.58
C ILE A 151 28.40 42.40 23.58
N ALA A 152 28.97 42.93 24.67
CA ALA A 152 29.43 44.31 24.73
C ALA A 152 30.79 44.52 24.02
N VAL A 153 31.54 43.44 23.77
CA VAL A 153 32.77 43.48 22.98
C VAL A 153 32.41 43.38 21.49
N PRO A 154 32.71 44.39 20.65
CA PRO A 154 32.25 44.46 19.26
C PRO A 154 32.61 43.23 18.41
N GLN A 155 33.86 42.77 18.50
CA GLN A 155 34.33 41.58 17.78
C GLN A 155 33.60 40.28 18.19
N PHE A 156 33.21 40.13 19.47
CA PHE A 156 32.45 38.98 19.94
C PHE A 156 31.00 39.07 19.51
N ARG A 157 30.40 40.26 19.60
CA ARG A 157 29.04 40.51 19.11
C ARG A 157 28.89 40.16 17.63
N ASN A 158 29.77 40.68 16.79
CA ASN A 158 29.69 40.47 15.34
C ASN A 158 29.90 39.00 14.99
N ALA A 159 30.83 38.34 15.66
CA ALA A 159 31.03 36.90 15.55
C ALA A 159 29.81 36.07 15.99
N LEU A 160 29.15 36.43 17.09
CA LEU A 160 27.92 35.75 17.56
C LEU A 160 26.76 35.95 16.60
N LEU A 161 26.60 37.14 16.02
CA LEU A 161 25.56 37.41 15.03
C LEU A 161 25.75 36.55 13.77
N LEU A 162 26.99 36.46 13.29
CA LEU A 162 27.34 35.61 12.16
C LEU A 162 27.11 34.13 12.48
N PHE A 163 27.54 33.67 13.65
CA PHE A 163 27.35 32.30 14.11
C PHE A 163 25.87 31.95 14.28
N ASN A 164 25.05 32.88 14.77
CA ASN A 164 23.62 32.66 14.93
C ASN A 164 22.94 32.44 13.57
N ARG A 165 23.36 33.13 12.51
CA ARG A 165 22.83 32.90 11.15
C ARG A 165 23.06 31.46 10.70
N THR A 166 24.26 30.91 10.92
CA THR A 166 24.54 29.51 10.58
C THR A 166 23.78 28.52 11.46
N ILE A 167 23.52 28.87 12.73
CA ILE A 167 22.69 28.06 13.62
C ILE A 167 21.22 28.04 13.15
N GLU A 168 20.69 29.15 12.65
CA GLU A 168 19.33 29.18 12.10
C GLU A 168 19.20 28.32 10.82
N GLU A 169 20.26 28.21 10.02
CA GLU A 169 20.28 27.27 8.88
C GLU A 169 20.21 25.81 9.35
N VAL A 170 20.98 25.45 10.38
CA VAL A 170 20.93 24.11 11.01
C VAL A 170 19.56 23.83 11.62
N LYS A 171 18.88 24.87 12.12
CA LYS A 171 17.51 24.74 12.65
C LYS A 171 16.43 24.55 11.58
N GLY A 172 16.73 24.91 10.35
CA GLY A 172 15.81 24.75 9.22
C GLY A 172 15.79 23.34 8.64
N THR A 173 16.66 22.44 9.09
CA THR A 173 16.74 21.07 8.61
C THR A 173 16.18 20.07 9.60
N HIS A 174 15.82 18.89 9.07
CA HIS A 174 15.14 17.84 9.82
C HIS A 174 15.90 16.52 9.68
N TRP A 175 16.01 15.79 10.78
CA TRP A 175 16.72 14.52 10.89
C TRP A 175 15.78 13.32 10.66
N LEU A 176 14.48 13.58 10.67
CA LEU A 176 13.42 12.61 10.43
C LEU A 176 12.41 13.17 9.42
N PRO A 177 11.76 12.31 8.62
CA PRO A 177 10.76 12.74 7.66
C PRO A 177 9.58 13.42 8.36
N GLN A 178 9.23 14.63 7.93
CA GLN A 178 8.13 15.42 8.51
C GLN A 178 6.91 15.54 7.59
N GLU A 179 6.99 15.01 6.37
CA GLU A 179 5.94 15.16 5.38
C GLU A 179 4.68 14.38 5.77
N GLU A 180 3.55 15.09 5.94
CA GLU A 180 2.29 14.52 6.42
C GLU A 180 1.52 13.76 5.32
N ASN A 181 1.71 14.14 4.05
CA ASN A 181 0.91 13.62 2.93
C ASN A 181 1.62 12.57 2.08
N THR A 182 2.88 12.26 2.40
CA THR A 182 3.65 11.23 1.72
C THR A 182 3.64 9.95 2.53
N SER A 183 3.64 8.87 1.76
CA SER A 183 3.33 7.52 2.19
C SER A 183 4.35 6.62 1.52
N PHE A 184 5.14 5.93 2.31
CA PHE A 184 6.38 5.30 1.86
C PHE A 184 6.23 3.79 1.80
N THR A 185 6.85 3.16 0.81
CA THR A 185 7.25 1.76 0.97
C THR A 185 8.42 1.66 1.96
N LEU A 186 8.67 0.47 2.52
CA LEU A 186 9.78 0.25 3.45
C LEU A 186 11.16 0.66 2.87
N LEU A 187 11.37 0.44 1.57
CA LEU A 187 12.62 0.80 0.89
C LEU A 187 12.71 2.31 0.70
N GLU A 188 11.65 2.95 0.19
CA GLU A 188 11.60 4.41 0.03
C GLU A 188 11.82 5.13 1.36
N PHE A 189 11.23 4.64 2.45
CA PHE A 189 11.44 5.21 3.78
C PHE A 189 12.92 5.18 4.21
N LYS A 190 13.61 4.05 3.98
CA LYS A 190 15.04 3.91 4.27
C LYS A 190 15.89 4.82 3.39
N ASP A 191 15.56 4.92 2.11
CA ASP A 191 16.28 5.79 1.16
C ASP A 191 16.12 7.27 1.55
N VAL A 192 14.91 7.69 1.93
CA VAL A 192 14.66 9.06 2.43
C VAL A 192 15.50 9.34 3.68
N LEU A 193 15.51 8.43 4.65
CA LEU A 193 16.36 8.59 5.84
C LEU A 193 17.86 8.73 5.50
N MET A 194 18.35 7.96 4.53
CA MET A 194 19.74 8.06 4.08
C MET A 194 20.02 9.42 3.42
N THR A 195 19.12 9.90 2.57
CA THR A 195 19.27 11.22 1.92
C THR A 195 19.26 12.36 2.95
N MET A 196 18.32 12.34 3.91
CA MET A 196 18.24 13.36 4.96
C MET A 196 19.49 13.36 5.86
N ASN A 197 20.00 12.18 6.23
CA ASN A 197 21.25 12.07 6.99
C ASN A 197 22.44 12.67 6.22
N GLN A 198 22.50 12.46 4.90
CA GLN A 198 23.56 13.03 4.07
C GLN A 198 23.46 14.57 3.99
N GLU A 199 22.26 15.12 3.86
CA GLU A 199 22.03 16.58 3.90
C GLU A 199 22.41 17.18 5.27
N CYS A 200 22.01 16.52 6.36
CA CYS A 200 22.35 16.91 7.72
C CYS A 200 23.87 16.93 7.94
N LEU A 201 24.58 15.93 7.41
CA LEU A 201 26.04 15.86 7.48
C LEU A 201 26.70 17.06 6.78
N GLN A 202 26.26 17.43 5.57
CA GLN A 202 26.79 18.60 4.85
C GLN A 202 26.60 19.91 5.63
N ILE A 203 25.47 20.05 6.30
CA ILE A 203 25.15 21.24 7.11
C ILE A 203 25.98 21.28 8.40
N LEU A 204 26.20 20.13 9.03
CA LEU A 204 27.08 20.01 10.20
C LEU A 204 28.55 20.27 9.84
N GLU A 205 29.01 19.84 8.66
CA GLU A 205 30.34 20.18 8.13
C GLU A 205 30.47 21.70 7.98
N LYS A 206 29.48 22.36 7.38
CA LYS A 206 29.42 23.82 7.26
C LYS A 206 29.49 24.46 8.66
N LEU A 207 28.65 24.03 9.60
CA LEU A 207 28.65 24.56 10.97
C LEU A 207 30.02 24.42 11.67
N SER A 208 30.67 23.26 11.50
CA SER A 208 32.00 22.97 12.04
C SER A 208 33.06 23.93 11.48
N GLN A 209 33.08 24.11 10.16
CA GLN A 209 33.99 25.02 9.47
C GLN A 209 33.77 26.48 9.91
N TYR A 210 32.51 26.94 9.99
CA TYR A 210 32.18 28.29 10.45
C TYR A 210 32.59 28.52 11.90
N ARG A 211 32.32 27.56 12.80
CA ARG A 211 32.78 27.61 14.19
C ARG A 211 34.29 27.76 14.27
N ALA A 212 35.04 26.93 13.55
CA ALA A 212 36.51 26.96 13.55
C ALA A 212 37.04 28.29 13.00
N ALA A 213 36.49 28.78 11.89
CA ALA A 213 36.89 30.03 11.26
C ALA A 213 36.63 31.24 12.18
N ILE A 214 35.44 31.33 12.79
CA ILE A 214 35.08 32.42 13.70
C ILE A 214 36.02 32.43 14.92
N LEU A 215 36.21 31.29 15.57
CA LEU A 215 37.08 31.18 16.73
C LEU A 215 38.54 31.53 16.38
N LYS A 216 39.05 31.06 15.23
CA LYS A 216 40.39 31.40 14.73
C LYS A 216 40.52 32.90 14.45
N LYS A 217 39.57 33.53 13.74
CA LYS A 217 39.60 34.95 13.38
C LYS A 217 39.48 35.87 14.60
N VAL A 218 38.55 35.60 15.51
CA VAL A 218 38.39 36.38 16.76
C VAL A 218 39.66 36.28 17.62
N ARG A 219 40.26 35.08 17.71
CA ARG A 219 41.54 34.87 18.39
C ARG A 219 42.65 35.71 17.75
N GLU A 220 42.88 35.54 16.45
CA GLU A 220 43.92 36.26 15.71
C GLU A 220 43.75 37.78 15.83
N HIS A 221 42.54 38.30 15.67
CA HIS A 221 42.26 39.73 15.77
C HIS A 221 42.54 40.27 17.19
N SER A 222 42.16 39.53 18.23
CA SER A 222 42.41 39.92 19.62
C SER A 222 43.91 39.95 19.94
N TYR A 223 44.67 38.93 19.50
CA TYR A 223 46.12 38.89 19.70
C TYR A 223 46.85 39.96 18.89
N ARG A 224 46.47 40.20 17.63
CA ARG A 224 47.03 41.28 16.80
C ARG A 224 46.81 42.65 17.42
N THR A 225 45.58 42.93 17.86
CA THR A 225 45.23 44.21 18.53
C THR A 225 46.08 44.42 19.79
N GLN A 226 46.26 43.37 20.61
CA GLN A 226 47.12 43.45 21.80
C GLN A 226 48.59 43.73 21.42
N GLN A 227 49.12 43.04 20.41
CA GLN A 227 50.50 43.20 19.97
C GLN A 227 50.76 44.59 19.39
N GLU A 228 49.84 45.11 18.57
CA GLU A 228 49.89 46.46 18.02
C GLU A 228 49.89 47.52 19.13
N LEU A 229 49.00 47.39 20.12
CA LEU A 229 48.94 48.30 21.27
C LEU A 229 50.22 48.25 22.13
N GLN A 230 50.80 47.07 22.32
CA GLN A 230 52.07 46.91 23.04
C GLN A 230 53.25 47.59 22.30
N LEU A 231 53.36 47.36 20.99
CA LEU A 231 54.38 48.00 20.16
C LEU A 231 54.22 49.53 20.13
N HIS A 232 52.97 50.01 20.06
CA HIS A 232 52.66 51.45 20.14
C HIS A 232 53.06 52.05 21.49
N LEU A 233 52.81 51.34 22.60
CA LEU A 233 53.24 51.77 23.92
C LEU A 233 54.78 51.83 24.03
N GLU A 234 55.48 50.77 23.60
CA GLU A 234 56.96 50.76 23.57
C GLU A 234 57.54 51.91 22.73
N PHE A 235 56.90 52.25 21.61
CA PHE A 235 57.31 53.37 20.78
C PHE A 235 57.06 54.72 21.47
N SER A 236 55.93 54.87 22.15
CA SER A 236 55.59 56.10 22.90
C SER A 236 56.52 56.36 24.10
N LEU A 237 57.16 55.32 24.62
CA LEU A 237 58.11 55.40 25.75
C LEU A 237 59.54 55.72 25.29
N LYS A 238 59.86 55.54 24.00
CA LYS A 238 61.17 55.91 23.47
C LYS A 238 61.26 57.44 23.41
N PRO A 239 62.37 58.05 23.87
CA PRO A 239 62.58 59.49 23.76
C PRO A 239 62.75 59.86 22.29
N SER A 240 61.63 60.15 21.63
CA SER A 240 61.65 60.73 20.29
C SER A 240 61.82 62.24 20.39
N ARG A 241 62.53 62.85 19.44
CA ARG A 241 62.51 64.30 19.20
C ARG A 241 61.14 64.69 18.66
N SER A 242 60.10 64.55 19.48
CA SER A 242 58.73 64.92 19.14
C SER A 242 58.50 66.41 19.39
N VAL A 243 57.84 67.07 18.45
CA VAL A 243 57.46 68.50 18.53
C VAL A 243 56.28 68.73 19.49
N GLU A 244 55.67 67.65 20.00
CA GLU A 244 54.47 67.72 20.85
C GLU A 244 54.78 68.01 22.33
N PRO A 245 53.94 68.81 23.02
CA PRO A 245 54.14 69.14 24.44
C PRO A 245 53.90 67.93 25.36
N LEU A 246 54.73 67.81 26.41
CA LEU A 246 54.77 66.68 27.35
C LEU A 246 53.40 66.26 27.92
N HIS A 247 52.49 67.20 28.23
CA HIS A 247 51.17 66.88 28.77
C HIS A 247 50.29 66.07 27.79
N ARG A 248 50.43 66.28 26.48
CA ARG A 248 49.70 65.51 25.46
C ARG A 248 50.28 64.11 25.30
N GLN A 249 51.59 63.97 25.44
CA GLN A 249 52.26 62.67 25.42
C GLN A 249 51.87 61.83 26.62
N LEU A 250 51.82 62.43 27.81
CA LEU A 250 51.37 61.76 29.03
C LEU A 250 49.90 61.33 28.93
N LEU A 251 49.01 62.20 28.40
CA LEU A 251 47.61 61.85 28.18
C LEU A 251 47.46 60.73 27.14
N HIS A 252 48.25 60.75 26.07
CA HIS A 252 48.29 59.69 25.07
C HIS A 252 48.77 58.35 25.66
N GLN A 253 49.83 58.37 26.47
CA GLN A 253 50.32 57.19 27.18
C GLN A 253 49.26 56.63 28.14
N GLN A 254 48.57 57.50 28.89
CA GLN A 254 47.48 57.10 29.78
C GLN A 254 46.33 56.45 28.99
N GLN A 255 46.01 56.99 27.81
CA GLN A 255 45.01 56.42 26.92
C GLN A 255 45.44 55.04 26.38
N LEU A 256 46.69 54.89 25.94
CA LEU A 256 47.24 53.60 25.48
C LEU A 256 47.23 52.55 26.59
N LEU A 257 47.61 52.91 27.81
CA LEU A 257 47.53 52.02 28.98
C LEU A 257 46.09 51.58 29.24
N SER A 258 45.11 52.49 29.15
CA SER A 258 43.69 52.15 29.31
C SER A 258 43.15 51.26 28.20
N GLN A 259 43.67 51.38 26.97
CA GLN A 259 43.30 50.52 25.84
C GLN A 259 43.96 49.14 25.96
N LEU A 260 45.20 49.08 26.43
CA LEU A 260 45.91 47.84 26.71
C LEU A 260 45.21 47.05 27.81
N SER A 261 44.79 47.69 28.91
CA SER A 261 44.04 47.01 29.98
C SER A 261 42.70 46.46 29.49
N ARG A 262 42.01 47.19 28.62
CA ARG A 262 40.77 46.70 27.97
C ARG A 262 41.06 45.51 27.06
N SER A 263 42.08 45.58 26.22
CA SER A 263 42.49 44.49 25.33
C SER A 263 42.92 43.24 26.11
N GLU A 264 43.61 43.40 27.25
CA GLU A 264 43.92 42.28 28.15
C GLU A 264 42.66 41.65 28.75
N SER A 265 41.68 42.45 29.16
CA SER A 265 40.39 41.94 29.65
C SER A 265 39.63 41.15 28.58
N VAL A 266 39.75 41.56 27.30
CA VAL A 266 39.16 40.86 26.16
C VAL A 266 39.85 39.51 25.94
N LEU A 267 41.18 39.46 26.03
CA LEU A 267 41.93 38.20 25.94
C LEU A 267 41.55 37.21 27.06
N GLN A 268 41.32 37.70 28.29
CA GLN A 268 40.85 36.87 29.40
C GLN A 268 39.46 36.26 29.14
N ARG A 269 38.61 36.95 28.38
CA ARG A 269 37.24 36.51 28.05
C ARG A 269 37.14 35.61 26.81
N LEU A 270 38.23 35.41 26.06
CA LEU A 270 38.23 34.53 24.88
C LEU A 270 37.81 33.09 25.21
N GLY A 271 38.20 32.58 26.38
CA GLY A 271 37.77 31.26 26.86
C GLY A 271 36.26 31.20 27.08
N SER A 272 35.69 32.20 27.76
CA SER A 272 34.24 32.31 27.98
C SER A 272 33.45 32.48 26.69
N PHE A 273 34.00 33.22 25.71
CA PHE A 273 33.41 33.35 24.39
C PHE A 273 33.36 32.02 23.63
N SER A 274 34.45 31.26 23.65
CA SER A 274 34.49 29.94 23.03
C SER A 274 33.57 28.94 23.72
N ALA A 275 33.52 28.96 25.06
CA ALA A 275 32.57 28.17 25.84
C ALA A 275 31.12 28.50 25.48
N LEU A 276 30.79 29.78 25.25
CA LEU A 276 29.47 30.21 24.81
C LEU A 276 29.14 29.67 23.42
N ILE A 277 30.05 29.78 22.44
CA ILE A 277 29.85 29.20 21.10
C ILE A 277 29.61 27.69 21.20
N ASN A 278 30.46 26.97 21.94
CA ASN A 278 30.30 25.52 22.15
C ASN A 278 28.94 25.17 22.79
N THR A 279 28.50 25.97 23.78
CA THR A 279 27.22 25.76 24.45
C THR A 279 26.05 26.01 23.49
N ILE A 280 26.11 27.07 22.67
CA ILE A 280 25.10 27.37 21.65
C ILE A 280 25.05 26.23 20.62
N THR A 281 26.19 25.71 20.17
CA THR A 281 26.24 24.56 19.25
C THR A 281 25.53 23.35 19.84
N VAL A 282 25.90 22.92 21.05
CA VAL A 282 25.32 21.75 21.70
C VAL A 282 23.83 21.93 21.94
N GLN A 283 23.41 23.05 22.52
CA GLN A 283 22.00 23.30 22.80
C GLN A 283 21.17 23.37 21.52
N SER A 284 21.71 23.92 20.44
CA SER A 284 20.99 23.97 19.16
C SER A 284 20.80 22.57 18.57
N ILE A 285 21.83 21.73 18.57
CA ILE A 285 21.75 20.34 18.08
C ILE A 285 20.76 19.53 18.95
N VAL A 286 20.86 19.64 20.28
CA VAL A 286 19.95 18.93 21.20
C VAL A 286 18.51 19.39 21.03
N SER A 287 18.28 20.70 20.90
CA SER A 287 16.95 21.26 20.66
C SER A 287 16.35 20.76 19.35
N LEU A 288 17.18 20.58 18.31
CA LEU A 288 16.71 20.11 17.01
C LEU A 288 16.31 18.64 17.04
N ILE A 289 17.17 17.77 17.58
CA ILE A 289 16.84 16.35 17.76
C ILE A 289 15.54 16.21 18.58
N THR A 290 15.43 16.99 19.65
CA THR A 290 14.26 16.98 20.54
C THR A 290 12.99 17.42 19.81
N GLN A 291 13.08 18.50 19.03
CA GLN A 291 11.96 19.02 18.26
C GLN A 291 11.54 18.05 17.15
N ASP A 292 12.50 17.49 16.40
CA ASP A 292 12.25 16.53 15.32
C ASP A 292 11.63 15.24 15.85
N LEU A 293 12.15 14.68 16.95
CA LEU A 293 11.57 13.50 17.59
C LEU A 293 10.13 13.77 18.05
N THR A 294 9.88 14.92 18.67
CA THR A 294 8.54 15.28 19.14
C THR A 294 7.58 15.51 17.98
N GLN A 295 8.03 16.16 16.91
CA GLN A 295 7.23 16.39 15.70
C GLN A 295 6.95 15.08 14.98
N PHE A 296 7.93 14.19 14.85
CA PHE A 296 7.74 12.87 14.26
C PHE A 296 6.74 12.03 15.06
N THR A 297 6.89 11.92 16.38
CA THR A 297 5.98 11.10 17.20
C THR A 297 4.57 11.67 17.30
N SER A 298 4.42 12.99 17.38
CA SER A 298 3.10 13.62 17.53
C SER A 298 2.38 13.85 16.20
N ARG A 299 3.10 14.12 15.10
CA ARG A 299 2.48 14.43 13.80
C ARG A 299 2.50 13.26 12.83
N VAL A 300 3.58 12.48 12.81
CA VAL A 300 3.74 11.39 11.84
C VAL A 300 3.13 10.08 12.35
N LEU A 301 3.23 9.80 13.65
CA LEU A 301 2.66 8.58 14.24
C LEU A 301 1.22 8.73 14.72
N LYS A 302 0.74 9.95 15.01
CA LYS A 302 -0.65 10.24 15.44
C LYS A 302 -1.43 11.03 14.39
N ARG A 303 -1.29 10.66 13.11
CA ARG A 303 -1.92 11.37 11.97
C ARG A 303 -3.45 11.33 12.07
N GLY A 304 -4.07 12.41 11.60
CA GLY A 304 -5.52 12.48 11.34
C GLY A 304 -5.88 12.27 9.86
N GLU A 305 -4.98 12.59 8.93
CA GLU A 305 -5.16 12.45 7.48
C GLU A 305 -3.88 11.88 6.83
N GLY A 306 -4.01 10.86 5.97
CA GLY A 306 -2.91 10.25 5.19
C GLY A 306 -2.12 9.14 5.92
N CYS A 307 -1.65 8.13 5.17
CA CYS A 307 -0.91 6.98 5.72
C CYS A 307 0.61 7.11 5.65
N LEU A 308 1.32 6.59 6.66
CA LEU A 308 2.80 6.61 6.69
C LEU A 308 3.39 5.53 5.78
N PHE A 309 2.88 4.29 5.87
CA PHE A 309 3.40 3.16 5.09
C PHE A 309 2.39 2.63 4.08
N HIS A 310 2.93 2.18 2.95
CA HIS A 310 2.25 1.36 1.97
C HIS A 310 2.77 -0.06 2.01
N THR A 311 1.84 -1.00 2.13
CA THR A 311 2.14 -2.43 2.08
C THR A 311 1.14 -3.15 1.20
N GLU A 312 1.49 -4.37 0.82
CA GLU A 312 0.65 -5.19 -0.05
C GLU A 312 0.14 -6.41 0.69
N LEU A 313 -1.14 -6.74 0.48
CA LEU A 313 -1.70 -7.99 0.95
C LEU A 313 -1.22 -9.12 0.04
N SER A 314 -0.55 -10.12 0.61
CA SER A 314 0.07 -11.22 -0.11
C SER A 314 -0.34 -12.57 0.48
N LEU A 315 -0.32 -13.61 -0.36
CA LEU A 315 -0.50 -15.00 0.06
C LEU A 315 0.89 -15.65 0.10
N ARG A 316 1.38 -16.03 1.28
CA ARG A 316 2.62 -16.82 1.46
C ARG A 316 2.28 -18.13 2.14
N GLU A 317 2.68 -19.26 1.55
CA GLU A 317 2.52 -20.60 2.15
C GLU A 317 1.09 -20.86 2.67
N ASP A 318 0.08 -20.48 1.88
CA ASP A 318 -1.35 -20.57 2.22
C ASP A 318 -1.79 -19.75 3.44
N GLN A 319 -1.04 -18.72 3.83
CA GLN A 319 -1.43 -17.75 4.84
C GLN A 319 -1.47 -16.34 4.25
N LEU A 320 -2.51 -15.60 4.62
CA LEU A 320 -2.70 -14.22 4.22
C LEU A 320 -1.86 -13.31 5.14
N THR A 321 -0.83 -12.69 4.57
CA THR A 321 0.10 -11.82 5.31
C THR A 321 0.42 -10.57 4.52
N VAL A 322 0.86 -9.54 5.22
CA VAL A 322 1.27 -8.27 4.60
C VAL A 322 2.75 -8.36 4.22
N ASP A 323 3.10 -7.89 3.01
CA ASP A 323 4.48 -7.80 2.53
C ASP A 323 4.86 -6.32 2.31
N PRO A 324 5.89 -5.79 3.00
CA PRO A 324 6.65 -6.43 4.08
C PRO A 324 5.82 -6.59 5.37
N PRO A 325 6.17 -7.57 6.24
CA PRO A 325 5.46 -7.79 7.50
C PRO A 325 5.62 -6.61 8.47
N THR A 326 4.61 -6.39 9.31
CA THR A 326 4.50 -5.23 10.21
C THR A 326 5.71 -5.04 11.11
N HIS A 327 6.32 -6.13 11.59
CA HIS A 327 7.51 -6.06 12.45
C HIS A 327 8.73 -5.42 11.75
N LEU A 328 8.88 -5.56 10.42
CA LEU A 328 9.97 -4.90 9.69
C LEU A 328 9.71 -3.41 9.52
N LEU A 329 8.44 -3.00 9.38
CA LEU A 329 8.07 -1.58 9.41
C LEU A 329 8.34 -0.99 10.79
N GLN A 330 7.96 -1.72 11.84
CA GLN A 330 8.26 -1.35 13.21
C GLN A 330 9.76 -1.16 13.41
N GLU A 331 10.56 -2.17 13.05
CA GLU A 331 12.03 -2.12 13.18
C GLU A 331 12.65 -0.95 12.41
N ALA A 332 12.11 -0.59 11.24
CA ALA A 332 12.61 0.55 10.49
C ALA A 332 12.34 1.89 11.20
N VAL A 333 11.15 2.07 11.78
CA VAL A 333 10.81 3.28 12.54
C VAL A 333 11.54 3.33 13.87
N SER A 334 11.53 2.23 14.63
CA SER A 334 12.27 2.07 15.88
C SER A 334 13.76 2.28 15.67
N GLY A 335 14.30 1.69 14.60
CA GLY A 335 15.68 1.89 14.16
C GLY A 335 15.96 3.37 13.91
N ALA A 336 15.10 4.09 13.20
CA ALA A 336 15.27 5.52 13.01
C ALA A 336 15.26 6.30 14.35
N ILE A 337 14.25 6.09 15.20
CA ILE A 337 14.12 6.81 16.49
C ILE A 337 15.32 6.54 17.42
N LEU A 338 15.73 5.28 17.57
CA LEU A 338 16.80 4.89 18.48
C LEU A 338 18.18 5.30 17.95
N THR A 339 18.41 5.19 16.63
CA THR A 339 19.72 5.48 16.04
C THR A 339 19.94 6.96 15.76
N VAL A 340 18.90 7.81 15.69
CA VAL A 340 19.05 9.27 15.44
C VAL A 340 20.08 9.89 16.37
N LYS A 341 20.05 9.55 17.66
CA LYS A 341 21.01 10.08 18.63
C LYS A 341 22.46 9.69 18.29
N ASP A 342 22.71 8.40 18.08
CA ASP A 342 24.05 7.89 17.85
C ASP A 342 24.57 8.35 16.47
N SER A 343 23.68 8.41 15.48
CA SER A 343 23.92 8.98 14.16
C SER A 343 24.36 10.44 14.28
N VAL A 344 23.65 11.30 15.03
CA VAL A 344 24.06 12.71 15.18
C VAL A 344 25.43 12.82 15.86
N ILE A 345 25.71 12.02 16.87
CA ILE A 345 27.01 12.03 17.55
C ILE A 345 28.12 11.61 16.58
N GLN A 346 27.90 10.56 15.80
CA GLN A 346 28.85 10.06 14.79
C GLN A 346 29.06 11.08 13.66
N MET A 347 27.99 11.71 13.16
CA MET A 347 28.07 12.77 12.17
C MET A 347 28.88 13.95 12.72
N CYS A 348 28.63 14.36 13.97
CA CYS A 348 29.38 15.45 14.59
C CYS A 348 30.89 15.15 14.70
N ASP A 349 31.24 13.91 15.02
CA ASP A 349 32.63 13.46 15.07
C ASP A 349 33.27 13.46 13.68
N SER A 350 32.55 12.93 12.68
CA SER A 350 32.99 12.89 11.27
C SER A 350 33.21 14.29 10.69
N CYS A 351 32.38 15.26 11.08
CA CYS A 351 32.49 16.67 10.69
C CYS A 351 33.62 17.42 11.44
N GLY A 352 34.31 16.77 12.38
CA GLY A 352 35.38 17.38 13.15
C GLY A 352 34.91 18.41 14.19
N LEU A 353 33.64 18.38 14.63
CA LEU A 353 33.12 19.34 15.62
C LEU A 353 33.86 19.25 16.96
N PHE A 354 34.36 18.06 17.30
CA PHE A 354 35.10 17.79 18.54
C PHE A 354 36.62 18.03 18.43
N LEU A 355 37.14 18.34 17.23
CA LEU A 355 38.57 18.60 17.05
C LEU A 355 39.01 19.91 17.73
N GLU A 356 40.22 19.90 18.30
CA GLU A 356 40.84 21.10 18.85
C GLU A 356 41.24 22.07 17.74
N ILE A 357 40.89 23.34 17.93
CA ILE A 357 41.25 24.44 17.01
C ILE A 357 42.71 24.86 17.29
N SER A 358 43.64 23.98 16.92
CA SER A 358 45.07 24.18 17.05
C SER A 358 45.63 25.13 15.98
N ASN A 359 46.83 25.67 16.21
CA ASN A 359 47.49 26.65 15.31
C ASN A 359 47.99 26.04 13.99
N THR A 360 47.89 24.73 13.79
CA THR A 360 48.56 23.97 12.71
C THR A 360 47.61 23.39 11.66
N SER A 361 46.29 23.60 11.76
CA SER A 361 45.41 23.27 10.64
C SER A 361 45.47 24.38 9.60
N ASP A 362 46.26 24.13 8.56
CA ASP A 362 46.00 24.69 7.23
C ASP A 362 44.59 24.22 6.86
N VAL A 363 43.61 25.09 7.11
CA VAL A 363 42.34 25.03 6.39
C VAL A 363 42.75 25.14 4.94
N SER A 364 42.47 24.07 4.17
CA SER A 364 42.71 24.02 2.73
C SER A 364 42.26 25.34 2.09
N GLN A 365 43.07 25.84 1.16
CA GLN A 365 42.83 27.11 0.46
C GLN A 365 41.53 27.15 -0.36
N ASP A 366 40.75 26.07 -0.37
CA ASP A 366 39.38 26.04 -0.85
C ASP A 366 38.41 26.51 0.26
N SER A 367 38.58 27.76 0.69
CA SER A 367 37.58 28.42 1.54
C SER A 367 36.48 28.98 0.63
N PRO A 368 35.19 28.64 0.80
CA PRO A 368 34.13 29.28 0.04
C PRO A 368 34.16 30.80 0.25
N SER A 369 33.83 31.55 -0.81
CA SER A 369 33.87 33.02 -0.88
C SER A 369 33.23 33.72 0.33
N ASP A 370 32.26 33.08 1.00
CA ASP A 370 31.60 33.56 2.22
C ASP A 370 32.57 33.84 3.39
N PHE A 371 33.72 33.15 3.46
CA PHE A 371 34.70 33.34 4.54
C PHE A 371 35.49 34.66 4.45
N THR A 372 35.53 35.29 3.27
CA THR A 372 36.15 36.63 3.09
C THR A 372 35.30 37.74 3.73
N CYS A 373 33.98 37.56 3.78
CA CYS A 373 33.03 38.49 4.39
C CYS A 373 33.20 38.61 5.93
N ILE A 374 33.72 37.56 6.56
CA ILE A 374 34.00 37.50 8.00
C ILE A 374 35.04 38.55 8.40
N GLU A 375 36.02 38.84 7.53
CA GLU A 375 37.05 39.83 7.82
C GLU A 375 36.47 41.24 7.96
N HIS A 376 35.54 41.63 7.09
CA HIS A 376 34.95 42.97 7.10
C HIS A 376 33.95 43.16 8.25
N HIS A 377 33.24 42.10 8.65
CA HIS A 377 32.27 42.17 9.75
C HIS A 377 32.90 42.10 11.15
N ILE A 378 34.02 41.39 11.35
CA ILE A 378 34.70 41.35 12.66
C ILE A 378 35.54 42.62 12.88
N THR A 379 36.13 43.18 11.83
CA THR A 379 37.02 44.36 11.94
C THR A 379 36.28 45.69 12.03
N GLY A 380 35.00 45.76 11.62
CA GLY A 380 34.11 46.90 11.84
C GLY A 380 34.82 48.26 11.73
N GLU A 381 35.10 48.72 10.51
CA GLU A 381 35.50 50.11 10.32
C GLU A 381 34.31 51.00 10.71
N ASP A 382 34.33 51.50 11.95
CA ASP A 382 33.48 52.59 12.40
C ASP A 382 33.83 53.84 11.58
N ASN A 383 33.14 54.01 10.46
CA ASN A 383 33.03 55.28 9.73
C ASN A 383 32.12 56.25 10.50
N SER A 384 32.44 56.51 11.77
CA SER A 384 31.93 57.70 12.47
C SER A 384 33.00 58.78 12.40
N GLY A 385 32.77 59.71 11.47
CA GLY A 385 33.55 60.93 11.38
C GLY A 385 33.42 61.73 12.67
N GLU A 386 34.54 62.03 13.30
CA GLU A 386 34.99 63.40 13.54
C GLU A 386 36.33 63.40 14.29
N GLN A 387 37.34 63.90 13.58
CA GLN A 387 38.43 64.72 14.11
C GLN A 387 39.36 64.13 15.18
N CYS A 388 40.40 63.43 14.71
CA CYS A 388 41.75 63.57 15.30
C CYS A 388 42.82 63.22 14.25
N CYS A 389 42.96 64.08 13.24
CA CYS A 389 43.82 63.87 12.06
C CYS A 389 45.35 63.84 12.32
N SER A 390 45.82 63.65 13.56
CA SER A 390 47.26 63.54 13.88
C SER A 390 47.77 62.08 13.87
N TRP A 391 46.94 61.09 14.24
CA TRP A 391 47.45 59.73 14.49
C TRP A 391 47.57 58.81 13.27
N ARG A 392 47.04 59.17 12.09
CA ARG A 392 46.89 58.22 10.95
C ARG A 392 48.22 58.12 10.20
N LEU A 393 48.96 59.22 10.18
CA LEU A 393 50.31 59.32 9.63
C LEU A 393 51.33 58.46 10.41
N HIS A 394 51.10 58.19 11.71
CA HIS A 394 51.95 57.29 12.49
C HIS A 394 51.59 55.80 12.35
N ARG A 395 50.37 55.45 11.94
CA ARG A 395 49.94 54.06 11.64
C ARG A 395 50.58 53.54 10.34
N GLU A 396 50.74 54.41 9.34
CA GLU A 396 51.46 54.07 8.10
C GLU A 396 52.98 54.00 8.31
N ALA A 397 53.54 54.83 9.20
CA ALA A 397 54.94 54.75 9.59
C ALA A 397 55.23 53.40 10.29
N SER A 398 54.44 52.99 11.28
CA SER A 398 54.58 51.70 11.97
C SER A 398 54.45 50.50 11.03
N SER A 399 53.60 50.59 10.00
CA SER A 399 53.48 49.58 8.92
C SER A 399 54.77 49.44 8.08
N ARG A 400 55.46 50.55 7.79
CA ARG A 400 56.77 50.54 7.11
C ARG A 400 57.92 50.02 7.98
N TRP A 401 57.84 50.19 9.31
CA TRP A 401 58.87 49.71 10.25
C TRP A 401 58.68 48.25 10.70
N LEU A 402 57.46 47.70 10.61
CA LEU A 402 57.17 46.27 10.82
C LEU A 402 57.97 45.35 9.87
N GLN A 403 58.31 45.82 8.66
CA GLN A 403 59.18 45.08 7.74
C GLN A 403 60.68 45.15 8.10
N LEU A 404 61.11 46.16 8.88
CA LEU A 404 62.53 46.43 9.14
C LEU A 404 63.07 45.75 10.41
N GLN A 405 62.20 45.27 11.31
CA GLN A 405 62.61 44.74 12.63
C GLN A 405 62.89 43.23 12.67
N LYS A 406 62.95 42.54 11.52
CA LYS A 406 63.30 41.11 11.45
C LYS A 406 64.76 40.80 11.82
N ARG A 407 65.58 41.81 12.13
CA ARG A 407 66.95 41.64 12.66
C ARG A 407 67.11 42.35 14.01
N THR A 408 67.38 41.53 15.01
CA THR A 408 67.99 41.83 16.31
C THR A 408 67.18 42.68 17.31
N SER A 409 66.51 42.00 18.24
CA SER A 409 66.41 42.38 19.66
C SER A 409 66.07 41.14 20.50
N LEU A 410 67.02 40.63 21.28
CA LEU A 410 66.79 39.62 22.33
C LEU A 410 66.19 40.33 23.56
N LEU A 411 64.88 40.54 23.54
CA LEU A 411 64.09 40.87 24.73
C LEU A 411 63.35 39.59 25.13
N LEU A 412 63.66 39.07 26.31
CA LEU A 412 63.09 37.83 26.85
C LEU A 412 61.60 38.06 27.14
N HIS A 413 60.78 37.94 26.10
CA HIS A 413 59.33 37.89 26.20
C HIS A 413 58.96 36.58 26.88
N GLY A 414 58.34 36.64 28.05
CA GLY A 414 57.53 35.53 28.51
C GLY A 414 56.47 35.27 27.45
N ARG A 415 56.61 34.20 26.66
CA ARG A 415 55.54 33.73 25.77
C ARG A 415 54.36 33.38 26.68
N ARG A 416 53.37 34.28 26.80
CA ARG A 416 52.05 33.87 27.28
C ARG A 416 51.64 32.72 26.35
N LEU A 417 51.38 31.54 26.92
CA LEU A 417 50.83 30.42 26.15
C LEU A 417 49.60 30.97 25.43
N HIS A 418 49.60 30.95 24.09
CA HIS A 418 48.44 31.34 23.33
C HIS A 418 47.26 30.50 23.83
N GLY A 419 46.25 31.16 24.38
CA GLY A 419 45.10 30.52 24.99
C GLY A 419 44.50 29.50 24.02
N CYS A 420 44.57 28.22 24.42
CA CYS A 420 43.85 27.15 23.76
C CYS A 420 42.37 27.29 24.12
N PHE A 421 41.51 27.17 23.11
CA PHE A 421 40.08 27.02 23.38
C PHE A 421 39.83 25.64 23.96
N SER A 422 38.97 25.53 24.96
CA SER A 422 38.50 24.22 25.39
C SER A 422 37.76 23.56 24.22
N PRO A 423 38.16 22.35 23.80
CA PRO A 423 37.45 21.64 22.76
C PRO A 423 36.02 21.34 23.21
N LEU A 424 35.13 21.26 22.24
CA LEU A 424 33.82 20.67 22.47
C LEU A 424 34.05 19.16 22.66
N THR A 425 33.64 18.58 23.78
CA THR A 425 33.84 17.14 24.02
C THR A 425 32.59 16.35 23.66
N GLN A 426 32.78 15.19 23.05
CA GLN A 426 31.69 14.24 22.74
C GLN A 426 30.84 13.92 23.99
N SER A 427 31.49 13.82 25.16
CA SER A 427 30.83 13.57 26.44
C SER A 427 29.82 14.65 26.83
N GLN A 428 30.05 15.92 26.50
CA GLN A 428 29.12 17.02 26.80
C GLN A 428 27.84 16.91 25.98
N LEU A 429 27.96 16.57 24.69
CA LEU A 429 26.81 16.36 23.81
C LEU A 429 26.03 15.10 24.25
N GLN A 430 26.73 14.00 24.50
CA GLN A 430 26.12 12.73 24.95
C GLN A 430 25.33 12.90 26.26
N GLN A 431 25.89 13.61 27.25
CA GLN A 431 25.21 13.86 28.51
C GLN A 431 23.94 14.70 28.31
N GLN A 432 24.00 15.77 27.52
CA GLN A 432 22.85 16.63 27.25
C GLN A 432 21.74 15.89 26.49
N ILE A 433 22.09 14.99 25.56
CA ILE A 433 21.10 14.16 24.86
C ILE A 433 20.52 13.07 25.79
N HIS A 434 21.34 12.44 26.63
CA HIS A 434 20.88 11.39 27.56
C HIS A 434 19.93 11.88 28.64
N ILE A 435 20.05 13.16 29.05
CA ILE A 435 19.11 13.75 30.02
C ILE A 435 17.69 13.81 29.44
N HIS A 436 17.55 13.83 28.11
CA HIS A 436 16.25 13.73 27.45
C HIS A 436 15.84 12.26 27.28
N SER A 437 14.93 11.77 28.13
CA SER A 437 14.26 10.46 28.01
C SER A 437 13.32 10.34 26.80
N LEU A 438 13.38 11.28 25.85
CA LEU A 438 12.42 11.40 24.77
C LEU A 438 12.52 10.26 23.76
N THR A 439 13.71 9.71 23.51
CA THR A 439 13.85 8.56 22.59
C THR A 439 13.15 7.34 23.15
N THR A 440 13.22 7.10 24.46
CA THR A 440 12.52 5.98 25.11
C THR A 440 11.01 6.19 25.13
N GLN A 441 10.56 7.40 25.44
CA GLN A 441 9.13 7.72 25.38
C GLN A 441 8.58 7.64 23.94
N ALA A 442 9.33 8.15 22.96
CA ALA A 442 9.00 8.08 21.54
C ALA A 442 8.86 6.62 21.07
N GLU A 443 9.77 5.76 21.51
CA GLU A 443 9.75 4.32 21.22
C GLU A 443 8.54 3.62 21.86
N GLU A 444 8.23 3.91 23.12
CA GLU A 444 7.06 3.35 23.81
C GLU A 444 5.75 3.76 23.11
N GLU A 445 5.62 5.04 22.75
CA GLU A 445 4.46 5.55 22.01
C GLU A 445 4.36 4.92 20.61
N GLN A 446 5.48 4.81 19.90
CA GLN A 446 5.55 4.19 18.58
C GLN A 446 5.19 2.70 18.61
N ALA A 447 5.72 1.95 19.58
CA ALA A 447 5.43 0.53 19.73
C ALA A 447 3.96 0.28 20.03
N GLY A 448 3.34 1.13 20.87
CA GLY A 448 1.90 1.06 21.16
C GLY A 448 1.04 1.28 19.91
N VAL A 449 1.32 2.33 19.13
CA VAL A 449 0.57 2.64 17.89
C VAL A 449 0.78 1.55 16.84
N MET A 450 2.00 1.02 16.70
CA MET A 450 2.28 -0.05 15.75
C MET A 450 1.60 -1.37 16.14
N GLN A 451 1.52 -1.68 17.44
CA GLN A 451 0.83 -2.87 17.93
C GLN A 451 -0.68 -2.81 17.66
N GLU A 452 -1.29 -1.63 17.80
CA GLU A 452 -2.70 -1.41 17.43
C GLU A 452 -2.92 -1.66 15.93
N ALA A 453 -2.05 -1.11 15.07
CA ALA A 453 -2.10 -1.37 13.63
C ALA A 453 -1.92 -2.86 13.29
N ASP A 454 -1.00 -3.57 13.97
CA ASP A 454 -0.77 -5.00 13.73
C ASP A 454 -1.99 -5.85 14.11
N LEU A 455 -2.66 -5.54 15.23
CA LEU A 455 -3.89 -6.21 15.63
C LEU A 455 -5.02 -6.00 14.60
N GLU A 456 -5.15 -4.79 14.06
CA GLU A 456 -6.12 -4.52 13.00
C GLU A 456 -5.79 -5.24 11.70
N ILE A 457 -4.51 -5.30 11.33
CA ILE A 457 -4.04 -6.07 10.17
C ILE A 457 -4.36 -7.54 10.35
N GLN A 458 -4.14 -8.11 11.54
CA GLN A 458 -4.48 -9.50 11.85
C GLN A 458 -5.99 -9.75 11.71
N GLN A 459 -6.83 -8.87 12.27
CA GLN A 459 -8.29 -8.96 12.12
C GLN A 459 -8.73 -8.83 10.66
N LEU A 460 -8.08 -7.97 9.88
CA LEU A 460 -8.32 -7.82 8.46
C LEU A 460 -7.93 -9.09 7.69
N CYS A 461 -6.77 -9.69 8.00
CA CYS A 461 -6.35 -10.96 7.43
C CYS A 461 -7.33 -12.10 7.77
N GLU A 462 -7.84 -12.15 9.01
CA GLU A 462 -8.89 -13.09 9.41
C GLU A 462 -10.18 -12.88 8.61
N SER A 463 -10.60 -11.63 8.42
CA SER A 463 -11.80 -11.28 7.64
C SER A 463 -11.68 -11.67 6.16
N PHE A 464 -10.46 -11.69 5.64
CA PHE A 464 -10.12 -12.08 4.27
C PHE A 464 -9.54 -13.50 4.16
N SER A 465 -9.65 -14.32 5.22
CA SER A 465 -9.20 -15.73 5.22
C SER A 465 -9.78 -16.54 4.07
N TRP A 466 -11.01 -16.23 3.64
CA TRP A 466 -11.66 -16.84 2.48
C TRP A 466 -10.94 -16.61 1.13
N LEU A 467 -10.00 -15.65 1.05
CA LEU A 467 -9.12 -15.51 -0.13
C LEU A 467 -8.15 -16.68 -0.25
N VAL A 468 -7.71 -17.23 0.89
CA VAL A 468 -6.91 -18.46 0.93
C VAL A 468 -7.75 -19.62 0.41
N ASP A 469 -9.02 -19.72 0.82
CA ASP A 469 -9.93 -20.77 0.34
C ASP A 469 -10.11 -20.70 -1.18
N ILE A 470 -10.11 -19.49 -1.78
CA ILE A 470 -10.13 -19.33 -3.25
C ILE A 470 -8.85 -19.86 -3.87
N ASN A 471 -7.69 -19.51 -3.32
CA ASN A 471 -6.41 -20.01 -3.82
C ASN A 471 -6.32 -21.54 -3.74
N VAL A 472 -6.78 -22.14 -2.64
CA VAL A 472 -6.90 -23.59 -2.45
C VAL A 472 -7.88 -24.19 -3.47
N PHE A 473 -9.05 -23.57 -3.65
CA PHE A 473 -10.03 -24.01 -4.65
C PHE A 473 -9.44 -24.03 -6.07
N ILE A 474 -8.69 -23.00 -6.46
CA ILE A 474 -8.05 -22.92 -7.78
C ILE A 474 -6.97 -24.00 -7.92
N SER A 475 -6.15 -24.20 -6.90
CA SER A 475 -5.03 -25.15 -6.94
C SER A 475 -5.51 -26.62 -6.90
N GLU A 476 -6.54 -26.95 -6.12
CA GLU A 476 -7.22 -28.25 -6.15
C GLU A 476 -7.83 -28.56 -7.53
N ARG A 477 -8.30 -27.51 -8.23
CA ARG A 477 -8.94 -27.59 -9.54
C ARG A 477 -7.96 -27.40 -10.71
N SER A 478 -6.66 -27.55 -10.45
CA SER A 478 -5.62 -27.54 -11.47
C SER A 478 -5.82 -28.64 -12.52
N VAL A 479 -5.14 -28.49 -13.66
CA VAL A 479 -5.37 -29.16 -14.96
C VAL A 479 -5.60 -30.69 -14.86
N SER A 480 -4.96 -31.37 -13.89
CA SER A 480 -5.09 -32.81 -13.66
C SER A 480 -6.41 -33.26 -13.04
N SER A 481 -7.10 -32.38 -12.32
CA SER A 481 -8.41 -32.69 -11.68
C SER A 481 -9.60 -32.46 -12.62
N LEU A 482 -9.48 -31.56 -13.60
CA LEU A 482 -10.52 -31.28 -14.59
C LEU A 482 -10.80 -32.50 -15.48
N ASP A 483 -9.81 -33.35 -15.70
CA ASP A 483 -10.01 -34.62 -16.41
C ASP A 483 -10.91 -35.61 -15.66
N SER A 484 -11.02 -35.49 -14.34
CA SER A 484 -11.95 -36.31 -13.54
C SER A 484 -13.42 -35.91 -13.71
N LEU A 485 -13.69 -34.72 -14.28
CA LEU A 485 -15.05 -34.28 -14.59
C LEU A 485 -15.61 -34.92 -15.87
N LYS A 486 -14.76 -35.57 -16.68
CA LYS A 486 -15.22 -36.33 -17.84
C LYS A 486 -16.22 -37.39 -17.40
N ASP A 487 -17.31 -37.45 -18.14
CA ASP A 487 -18.45 -38.34 -17.94
C ASP A 487 -19.29 -38.10 -16.67
N GLN A 488 -19.13 -36.94 -16.01
CA GLN A 488 -19.97 -36.53 -14.88
C GLN A 488 -21.27 -35.81 -15.30
N PRO A 489 -22.33 -35.85 -14.49
CA PRO A 489 -23.60 -35.18 -14.80
C PRO A 489 -23.44 -33.67 -15.03
N ALA A 490 -24.28 -33.11 -15.91
CA ALA A 490 -24.29 -31.67 -16.23
C ALA A 490 -24.51 -30.76 -15.00
N SER A 491 -25.15 -31.27 -13.94
CA SER A 491 -25.34 -30.53 -12.68
C SER A 491 -24.02 -30.22 -11.97
N GLN A 492 -23.03 -31.12 -12.03
CA GLN A 492 -21.73 -30.87 -11.39
C GLN A 492 -20.94 -29.76 -12.10
N TYR A 493 -21.03 -29.71 -13.44
CA TYR A 493 -20.48 -28.59 -14.21
C TYR A 493 -21.17 -27.27 -13.83
N GLN A 494 -22.50 -27.29 -13.72
CA GLN A 494 -23.27 -26.10 -13.33
C GLN A 494 -22.90 -25.60 -11.92
N ASP A 495 -22.80 -26.50 -10.95
CA ASP A 495 -22.40 -26.16 -9.57
C ASP A 495 -21.02 -25.50 -9.52
N LEU A 496 -20.06 -25.99 -10.33
CA LEU A 496 -18.71 -25.41 -10.41
C LEU A 496 -18.71 -24.04 -11.07
N ILE A 497 -19.48 -23.85 -12.14
CA ILE A 497 -19.60 -22.56 -12.81
C ILE A 497 -20.23 -21.52 -11.87
N GLU A 498 -21.28 -21.91 -11.15
CA GLU A 498 -21.97 -21.04 -10.20
C GLU A 498 -21.06 -20.67 -9.02
N LYS A 499 -20.29 -21.64 -8.49
CA LYS A 499 -19.26 -21.37 -7.47
C LYS A 499 -18.20 -20.39 -7.98
N THR A 500 -17.63 -20.61 -9.16
CA THR A 500 -16.60 -19.74 -9.74
C THR A 500 -17.11 -18.31 -9.96
N ARG A 501 -18.36 -18.16 -10.41
CA ARG A 501 -19.01 -16.85 -10.57
C ARG A 501 -19.24 -16.16 -9.23
N CYS A 502 -19.75 -16.89 -8.23
CA CYS A 502 -19.96 -16.37 -6.88
C CYS A 502 -18.64 -15.89 -6.24
N LEU A 503 -17.54 -16.66 -6.41
CA LEU A 503 -16.22 -16.23 -5.95
C LEU A 503 -15.71 -14.99 -6.70
N THR A 504 -15.95 -14.89 -8.00
CA THR A 504 -15.60 -13.72 -8.82
C THR A 504 -16.36 -12.46 -8.38
N GLU A 505 -17.67 -12.58 -8.12
CA GLU A 505 -18.50 -11.49 -7.58
C GLU A 505 -18.03 -11.07 -6.19
N ARG A 506 -17.71 -12.05 -5.32
CA ARG A 506 -17.19 -11.77 -3.98
C ARG A 506 -15.82 -11.07 -4.03
N LEU A 507 -14.92 -11.47 -4.92
CA LEU A 507 -13.65 -10.77 -5.15
C LEU A 507 -13.85 -9.33 -5.64
N SER A 508 -14.88 -9.08 -6.45
CA SER A 508 -15.18 -7.72 -6.92
C SER A 508 -15.52 -6.77 -5.77
N SER A 509 -16.12 -7.28 -4.69
CA SER A 509 -16.49 -6.54 -3.48
C SER A 509 -15.31 -6.16 -2.59
N VAL A 510 -14.14 -6.79 -2.77
CA VAL A 510 -12.92 -6.46 -2.00
C VAL A 510 -12.46 -5.04 -2.38
N PRO A 511 -12.24 -4.14 -1.41
CA PRO A 511 -11.74 -2.81 -1.66
C PRO A 511 -10.33 -2.85 -2.30
N SER A 512 -9.96 -1.82 -3.06
CA SER A 512 -8.63 -1.73 -3.66
C SER A 512 -7.53 -1.48 -2.64
N SER A 513 -7.85 -0.80 -1.54
CA SER A 513 -6.96 -0.51 -0.44
C SER A 513 -7.74 -0.36 0.87
N VAL A 514 -7.15 -0.76 1.98
CA VAL A 514 -7.71 -0.59 3.32
C VAL A 514 -6.66 0.03 4.22
N SER A 515 -7.04 1.04 4.99
CA SER A 515 -6.15 1.73 5.92
C SER A 515 -6.51 1.38 7.36
N THR A 516 -5.51 1.29 8.22
CA THR A 516 -5.70 1.12 9.67
C THR A 516 -6.39 2.34 10.29
N SER A 517 -7.05 2.18 11.43
CA SER A 517 -7.82 3.24 12.09
C SER A 517 -6.94 4.41 12.54
N ASN A 518 -5.71 4.10 12.95
CA ASN A 518 -4.67 5.07 13.27
C ASN A 518 -3.99 5.67 12.03
N GLN A 519 -4.44 5.32 10.83
CA GLN A 519 -3.91 5.79 9.53
C GLN A 519 -2.39 5.60 9.42
N LEU A 520 -1.81 4.59 10.06
CA LEU A 520 -0.37 4.34 9.97
C LEU A 520 -0.01 3.55 8.72
N ILE A 521 -0.82 2.55 8.37
CA ILE A 521 -0.53 1.59 7.31
C ILE A 521 -1.71 1.53 6.33
N ASN A 522 -1.40 1.71 5.05
CA ASN A 522 -2.33 1.47 3.96
C ASN A 522 -1.97 0.16 3.26
N ILE A 523 -2.92 -0.78 3.29
CA ILE A 523 -2.79 -2.12 2.75
C ILE A 523 -3.43 -2.14 1.38
N GLN A 524 -2.64 -2.36 0.34
CA GLN A 524 -3.12 -2.51 -1.02
C GLN A 524 -3.57 -3.96 -1.27
N CYS A 525 -4.82 -4.11 -1.69
CA CYS A 525 -5.42 -5.41 -2.05
C CYS A 525 -5.58 -5.57 -3.57
N SER A 526 -5.22 -4.57 -4.37
CA SER A 526 -5.36 -4.58 -5.84
C SER A 526 -4.61 -5.74 -6.49
N ARG A 527 -3.35 -5.97 -6.14
CA ARG A 527 -2.53 -7.02 -6.76
C ARG A 527 -3.08 -8.42 -6.53
N ILE A 528 -3.44 -8.75 -5.29
CA ILE A 528 -4.00 -10.07 -4.97
C ILE A 528 -5.38 -10.27 -5.59
N LYS A 529 -6.20 -9.21 -5.61
CA LYS A 529 -7.49 -9.19 -6.29
C LYS A 529 -7.33 -9.45 -7.80
N GLU A 530 -6.42 -8.75 -8.46
CA GLU A 530 -6.14 -8.92 -9.88
C GLU A 530 -5.58 -10.30 -10.20
N SER A 531 -4.64 -10.81 -9.39
CA SER A 531 -4.06 -12.14 -9.55
C SER A 531 -5.11 -13.23 -9.47
N LEU A 532 -5.87 -13.28 -8.37
CA LEU A 532 -6.92 -14.30 -8.18
C LEU A 532 -8.03 -14.17 -9.23
N GLN A 533 -8.38 -12.95 -9.63
CA GLN A 533 -9.38 -12.75 -10.68
C GLN A 533 -8.89 -13.25 -12.04
N GLN A 534 -7.61 -13.08 -12.39
CA GLN A 534 -7.05 -13.64 -13.61
C GLN A 534 -7.06 -15.18 -13.59
N GLU A 535 -6.70 -15.79 -12.46
CA GLU A 535 -6.72 -17.25 -12.33
C GLU A 535 -8.13 -17.85 -12.41
N LEU A 536 -9.13 -17.21 -11.79
CA LEU A 536 -10.53 -17.63 -11.93
C LEU A 536 -11.03 -17.51 -13.36
N ARG A 537 -10.68 -16.44 -14.09
CA ARG A 537 -11.01 -16.33 -15.52
C ARG A 537 -10.38 -17.45 -16.34
N LEU A 538 -9.12 -17.79 -16.07
CA LEU A 538 -8.45 -18.93 -16.73
C LEU A 538 -9.14 -20.26 -16.40
N LEU A 539 -9.66 -20.43 -15.17
CA LEU A 539 -10.44 -21.61 -14.79
C LEU A 539 -11.78 -21.66 -15.53
N GLU A 540 -12.50 -20.54 -15.65
CA GLU A 540 -13.74 -20.45 -16.43
C GLU A 540 -13.54 -20.80 -17.91
N GLU A 541 -12.47 -20.27 -18.53
CA GLU A 541 -12.10 -20.58 -19.91
C GLU A 541 -11.79 -22.08 -20.10
N LYS A 542 -11.05 -22.68 -19.15
CA LYS A 542 -10.74 -24.12 -19.18
C LYS A 542 -11.99 -24.99 -18.99
N LEU A 543 -12.90 -24.62 -18.09
CA LEU A 543 -14.18 -25.31 -17.90
C LEU A 543 -15.03 -25.27 -19.17
N GLN A 544 -15.09 -24.10 -19.83
CA GLN A 544 -15.77 -23.96 -21.11
C GLN A 544 -15.14 -24.86 -22.19
N GLN A 545 -13.82 -24.87 -22.31
CA GLN A 545 -13.12 -25.71 -23.29
C GLN A 545 -13.36 -27.21 -23.06
N GLN A 546 -13.29 -27.68 -21.81
CA GLN A 546 -13.57 -29.07 -21.46
C GLN A 546 -15.00 -29.47 -21.83
N LEU A 547 -15.99 -28.63 -21.50
CA LEU A 547 -17.39 -28.92 -21.80
C LEU A 547 -17.66 -28.99 -23.31
N VAL A 548 -17.08 -28.05 -24.09
CA VAL A 548 -17.17 -28.06 -25.56
C VAL A 548 -16.52 -29.31 -26.15
N GLN A 549 -15.32 -29.68 -25.69
CA GLN A 549 -14.64 -30.88 -26.16
C GLN A 549 -15.44 -32.16 -25.86
N GLN A 550 -16.04 -32.25 -24.68
CA GLN A 550 -16.84 -33.42 -24.31
C GLN A 550 -18.12 -33.52 -25.14
N ILE A 551 -18.84 -32.42 -25.34
CA ILE A 551 -20.02 -32.38 -26.23
C ILE A 551 -19.63 -32.80 -27.64
N GLN A 552 -18.49 -32.30 -28.15
CA GLN A 552 -18.00 -32.64 -29.48
C GLN A 552 -17.71 -34.14 -29.60
N ILE A 553 -16.90 -34.72 -28.70
CA ILE A 553 -16.56 -36.15 -28.70
C ILE A 553 -17.83 -37.02 -28.61
N LEU A 554 -18.76 -36.69 -27.71
CA LEU A 554 -20.01 -37.45 -27.56
C LEU A 554 -20.90 -37.35 -28.80
N SER A 555 -21.02 -36.16 -29.39
CA SER A 555 -21.83 -35.94 -30.59
C SER A 555 -21.25 -36.66 -31.82
N GLU A 556 -19.93 -36.67 -31.99
CA GLU A 556 -19.23 -37.39 -33.06
C GLU A 556 -19.42 -38.90 -32.91
N ASN A 557 -19.28 -39.43 -31.68
CA ASN A 557 -19.50 -40.84 -31.37
C ASN A 557 -20.94 -41.27 -31.71
N VAL A 558 -21.95 -40.56 -31.19
CA VAL A 558 -23.37 -40.87 -31.44
C VAL A 558 -23.72 -40.73 -32.92
N SER A 559 -23.23 -39.69 -33.60
CA SER A 559 -23.44 -39.50 -35.05
C SER A 559 -22.81 -40.64 -35.86
N SER A 560 -21.60 -41.07 -35.50
CA SER A 560 -20.91 -42.18 -36.18
C SER A 560 -21.64 -43.52 -35.99
N ASP A 561 -22.16 -43.78 -34.78
CA ASP A 561 -22.93 -44.98 -34.49
C ASP A 561 -24.28 -44.96 -35.22
N LEU A 562 -25.01 -43.85 -35.18
CA LEU A 562 -26.26 -43.68 -35.95
C LEU A 562 -26.05 -43.87 -37.45
N GLN A 563 -24.98 -43.30 -38.03
CA GLN A 563 -24.65 -43.51 -39.44
C GLN A 563 -24.31 -44.97 -39.75
N ARG A 564 -23.56 -45.64 -38.87
CA ARG A 564 -23.23 -47.07 -38.99
C ARG A 564 -24.49 -47.93 -38.97
N TYR A 565 -25.44 -47.65 -38.07
CA TYR A 565 -26.71 -48.38 -38.00
C TYR A 565 -27.63 -48.07 -39.18
N ALA A 566 -27.75 -46.80 -39.59
CA ALA A 566 -28.54 -46.41 -40.75
C ALA A 566 -28.02 -47.06 -42.05
N ALA A 567 -26.70 -47.14 -42.23
CA ALA A 567 -26.08 -47.84 -43.36
C ALA A 567 -26.42 -49.34 -43.35
N ARG A 568 -26.39 -50.00 -42.19
CA ARG A 568 -26.76 -51.41 -42.03
C ARG A 568 -28.25 -51.67 -42.28
N LEU A 569 -29.13 -50.72 -41.96
CA LEU A 569 -30.57 -50.86 -42.20
C LEU A 569 -30.97 -50.61 -43.65
N ARG A 570 -30.13 -49.91 -44.44
CA ARG A 570 -30.38 -49.60 -45.85
C ARG A 570 -30.15 -50.77 -46.80
N THR A 571 -29.49 -51.85 -46.37
CA THR A 571 -29.31 -53.06 -47.20
C THR A 571 -30.59 -53.88 -47.25
N GLU A 572 -31.20 -54.02 -48.43
CA GLU A 572 -32.45 -54.77 -48.63
C GLU A 572 -32.21 -56.29 -48.66
N PRO A 573 -33.01 -57.10 -47.95
CA PRO A 573 -32.89 -58.55 -48.00
C PRO A 573 -33.53 -59.10 -49.28
N GLY A 574 -32.75 -59.83 -50.10
CA GLY A 574 -33.21 -60.46 -51.33
C GLY A 574 -33.71 -61.89 -51.14
N ASP A 575 -33.27 -62.59 -50.09
CA ASP A 575 -33.66 -63.99 -49.78
C ASP A 575 -34.24 -64.16 -48.35
N LEU A 576 -35.00 -65.24 -48.14
CA LEU A 576 -35.67 -65.60 -46.89
C LEU A 576 -34.70 -65.93 -45.74
N GLN A 577 -33.41 -66.14 -46.03
CA GLN A 577 -32.32 -66.22 -45.05
C GLN A 577 -31.72 -64.85 -44.72
N GLU A 578 -31.51 -64.01 -45.74
CA GLU A 578 -31.05 -62.62 -45.56
C GLU A 578 -32.06 -61.81 -44.74
N LEU A 579 -33.36 -62.08 -44.92
CA LEU A 579 -34.44 -61.49 -44.13
C LEU A 579 -34.37 -61.87 -42.65
N SER A 580 -33.91 -63.09 -42.31
CA SER A 580 -33.71 -63.48 -40.90
C SER A 580 -32.49 -62.81 -40.25
N THR A 581 -31.39 -62.66 -41.00
CA THR A 581 -30.20 -61.93 -40.53
C THR A 581 -30.54 -60.45 -40.34
N TYR A 582 -31.31 -59.86 -41.26
CA TYR A 582 -31.82 -58.50 -41.16
C TYR A 582 -32.74 -58.29 -39.94
N ALA A 583 -33.64 -59.23 -39.65
CA ALA A 583 -34.53 -59.17 -38.48
C ALA A 583 -33.74 -59.22 -37.14
N LEU A 584 -32.67 -60.02 -37.07
CA LEU A 584 -31.77 -60.04 -35.92
C LEU A 584 -31.02 -58.71 -35.74
N MET A 585 -30.49 -58.16 -36.83
CA MET A 585 -29.83 -56.84 -36.83
C MET A 585 -30.79 -55.72 -36.40
N MET A 586 -32.04 -55.75 -36.88
CA MET A 586 -33.10 -54.82 -36.46
C MET A 586 -33.39 -54.91 -34.96
N ARG A 587 -33.46 -56.11 -34.39
CA ARG A 587 -33.66 -56.29 -32.93
C ARG A 587 -32.51 -55.69 -32.11
N GLU A 588 -31.28 -55.85 -32.58
CA GLU A 588 -30.10 -55.27 -31.93
C GLU A 588 -30.11 -53.74 -32.01
N CYS A 589 -30.52 -53.17 -33.15
CA CYS A 589 -30.72 -51.72 -33.30
C CYS A 589 -31.77 -51.19 -32.31
N VAL A 590 -32.94 -51.86 -32.23
CA VAL A 590 -34.03 -51.48 -31.31
C VAL A 590 -33.58 -51.54 -29.84
N LYS A 591 -32.72 -52.50 -29.47
CA LYS A 591 -32.15 -52.57 -28.11
C LYS A 591 -31.18 -51.44 -27.80
N MET A 592 -30.45 -50.93 -28.79
CA MET A 592 -29.47 -49.84 -28.62
C MET A 592 -30.11 -48.45 -28.66
N CYS A 593 -31.29 -48.29 -29.28
CA CYS A 593 -32.05 -47.03 -29.30
C CYS A 593 -32.20 -46.36 -27.90
N PRO A 594 -32.65 -47.04 -26.83
CA PRO A 594 -32.80 -46.39 -25.52
C PRO A 594 -31.47 -46.02 -24.84
N VAL A 595 -30.34 -46.62 -25.25
CA VAL A 595 -29.00 -46.23 -24.80
C VAL A 595 -28.56 -44.97 -25.54
N MET A 596 -28.75 -44.94 -26.87
CA MET A 596 -28.47 -43.76 -27.69
C MET A 596 -29.30 -42.55 -27.27
N GLN A 597 -30.58 -42.76 -26.95
CA GLN A 597 -31.49 -41.70 -26.50
C GLN A 597 -31.05 -41.10 -25.16
N ARG A 598 -30.60 -41.93 -24.20
CA ARG A 598 -30.00 -41.44 -22.96
C ARG A 598 -28.70 -40.67 -23.20
N CYS A 599 -27.87 -41.09 -24.16
CA CYS A 599 -26.68 -40.32 -24.56
C CYS A 599 -27.06 -38.97 -25.17
N LEU A 600 -28.10 -38.91 -26.01
CA LEU A 600 -28.61 -37.66 -26.58
C LEU A 600 -29.18 -36.73 -25.51
N GLU A 601 -29.98 -37.25 -24.58
CA GLU A 601 -30.50 -36.50 -23.42
C GLU A 601 -29.35 -35.90 -22.58
N TYR A 602 -28.29 -36.69 -22.37
CA TYR A 602 -27.09 -36.21 -21.68
C TYR A 602 -26.34 -35.14 -22.48
N ILE A 603 -26.13 -35.33 -23.79
CA ILE A 603 -25.55 -34.30 -24.67
C ILE A 603 -26.37 -33.02 -24.60
N HIS A 604 -27.70 -33.11 -24.70
CA HIS A 604 -28.59 -31.95 -24.58
C HIS A 604 -28.49 -31.27 -23.22
N SER A 605 -28.36 -32.03 -22.13
CA SER A 605 -28.17 -31.43 -20.80
C SER A 605 -26.84 -30.66 -20.68
N LEU A 606 -25.74 -31.17 -21.25
CA LEU A 606 -24.46 -30.46 -21.29
C LEU A 606 -24.53 -29.22 -22.19
N GLN A 607 -25.17 -29.37 -23.36
CA GLN A 607 -25.42 -28.30 -24.31
C GLN A 607 -26.23 -27.15 -23.71
N GLU A 608 -27.25 -27.46 -22.91
CA GLU A 608 -28.04 -26.48 -22.18
C GLU A 608 -27.20 -25.74 -21.13
N THR A 609 -26.32 -26.45 -20.40
CA THR A 609 -25.38 -25.84 -19.45
C THR A 609 -24.39 -24.90 -20.13
N LEU A 610 -23.87 -25.27 -21.32
CA LEU A 610 -23.01 -24.39 -22.14
C LEU A 610 -23.76 -23.11 -22.54
N CYS A 611 -24.99 -23.28 -23.05
CA CYS A 611 -25.79 -22.19 -23.58
C CYS A 611 -26.23 -21.20 -22.51
N LYS A 612 -26.60 -21.70 -21.33
CA LYS A 612 -27.01 -20.84 -20.21
C LYS A 612 -25.84 -20.02 -19.64
N ASN A 613 -24.61 -20.54 -19.68
CA ASN A 613 -23.51 -19.96 -18.93
C ASN A 613 -22.46 -19.21 -19.76
N TYR A 614 -22.23 -19.59 -21.02
CA TYR A 614 -21.09 -19.07 -21.79
C TYR A 614 -21.46 -18.46 -23.14
N ARG A 615 -22.13 -19.22 -24.02
CA ARG A 615 -22.38 -18.80 -25.41
C ARG A 615 -23.54 -19.54 -26.05
N LYS A 616 -24.15 -18.93 -27.08
CA LYS A 616 -25.09 -19.64 -27.96
C LYS A 616 -24.36 -20.68 -28.82
N MET A 617 -25.05 -21.79 -29.10
CA MET A 617 -24.53 -22.92 -29.85
C MET A 617 -24.15 -22.55 -31.29
N THR A 618 -23.12 -23.20 -31.85
CA THR A 618 -22.80 -23.11 -33.28
C THR A 618 -23.66 -24.11 -34.07
N GLU A 619 -23.97 -23.80 -35.34
CA GLU A 619 -24.81 -24.66 -36.21
C GLU A 619 -24.26 -26.10 -36.32
N GLN A 620 -22.95 -26.30 -36.20
CA GLN A 620 -22.32 -27.63 -36.21
C GLN A 620 -22.64 -28.45 -34.95
N GLU A 621 -22.74 -27.80 -33.79
CA GLU A 621 -23.04 -28.42 -32.49
C GLU A 621 -24.54 -28.74 -32.30
N GLU A 622 -25.44 -28.00 -32.97
CA GLU A 622 -26.89 -28.28 -32.97
C GLU A 622 -27.27 -29.46 -33.88
N THR A 623 -26.46 -29.78 -34.89
CA THR A 623 -26.80 -30.79 -35.90
C THR A 623 -26.51 -32.23 -35.46
N VAL A 624 -27.02 -32.63 -34.29
CA VAL A 624 -27.15 -34.07 -34.03
C VAL A 624 -28.34 -34.58 -34.86
N LYS A 625 -28.04 -35.35 -35.90
CA LYS A 625 -29.00 -35.80 -36.94
C LYS A 625 -30.00 -36.83 -36.41
N GLU A 626 -30.89 -36.40 -35.52
CA GLU A 626 -31.95 -37.24 -34.94
C GLU A 626 -33.03 -37.58 -35.99
N LYS A 627 -33.34 -36.63 -36.87
CA LYS A 627 -34.51 -36.73 -37.78
C LYS A 627 -34.41 -37.77 -38.88
N GLU A 628 -33.20 -38.26 -39.20
CA GLU A 628 -33.05 -39.19 -40.32
C GLU A 628 -33.12 -40.65 -39.88
N ALA A 629 -32.61 -41.00 -38.69
CA ALA A 629 -32.60 -42.38 -38.19
C ALA A 629 -33.98 -42.84 -37.69
N ASP A 630 -34.72 -41.96 -37.01
CA ASP A 630 -36.02 -42.30 -36.44
C ASP A 630 -37.06 -42.56 -37.54
N SER A 631 -37.00 -41.82 -38.66
CA SER A 631 -37.86 -42.08 -39.83
C SER A 631 -37.58 -43.42 -40.50
N ILE A 632 -36.32 -43.88 -40.51
CA ILE A 632 -35.91 -45.12 -41.19
C ILE A 632 -36.39 -46.34 -40.40
N VAL A 633 -36.25 -46.32 -39.07
CA VAL A 633 -36.67 -47.44 -38.21
C VAL A 633 -38.20 -47.51 -38.09
N SER A 634 -38.87 -46.38 -37.89
CA SER A 634 -40.33 -46.32 -37.70
C SER A 634 -41.13 -46.60 -38.98
N CYS A 635 -40.62 -46.26 -40.17
CA CYS A 635 -41.33 -46.52 -41.43
C CYS A 635 -41.15 -47.95 -41.96
N ARG A 636 -40.00 -48.60 -41.72
CA ARG A 636 -39.72 -49.93 -42.29
C ARG A 636 -40.21 -51.11 -41.44
N LEU A 637 -40.36 -50.93 -40.13
CA LEU A 637 -40.88 -51.97 -39.22
C LEU A 637 -42.32 -52.41 -39.59
N PRO A 638 -43.28 -51.49 -39.79
CA PRO A 638 -44.66 -51.87 -40.13
C PRO A 638 -44.78 -52.40 -41.56
N SER A 639 -44.02 -51.83 -42.51
CA SER A 639 -44.04 -52.28 -43.91
C SER A 639 -43.61 -53.74 -44.05
N MET A 640 -42.58 -54.17 -43.32
CA MET A 640 -42.07 -55.55 -43.40
C MET A 640 -42.95 -56.53 -42.63
N ALA A 641 -43.49 -56.14 -41.47
CA ALA A 641 -44.47 -56.94 -40.73
C ALA A 641 -45.75 -57.18 -41.57
N ASN A 642 -46.22 -56.14 -42.26
CA ASN A 642 -47.36 -56.24 -43.19
C ASN A 642 -47.05 -57.13 -44.40
N ALA A 643 -45.82 -57.09 -44.95
CA ALA A 643 -45.42 -57.95 -46.05
C ALA A 643 -45.37 -59.43 -45.64
N LEU A 644 -44.86 -59.72 -44.43
CA LEU A 644 -44.89 -61.06 -43.86
C LEU A 644 -46.33 -61.54 -43.63
N ASP A 645 -47.19 -60.71 -43.02
CA ASP A 645 -48.60 -61.04 -42.79
C ASP A 645 -49.40 -61.24 -44.08
N ALA A 646 -49.10 -60.49 -45.13
CA ALA A 646 -49.66 -60.70 -46.47
C ALA A 646 -49.22 -62.05 -47.06
N MET A 647 -47.93 -62.40 -46.97
CA MET A 647 -47.42 -63.69 -47.45
C MET A 647 -48.02 -64.87 -46.67
N PHE A 648 -48.16 -64.77 -45.35
CA PHE A 648 -48.88 -65.76 -44.54
C PHE A 648 -50.34 -65.89 -44.95
N SER A 649 -51.02 -64.77 -45.16
CA SER A 649 -52.45 -64.77 -45.52
C SER A 649 -52.67 -65.40 -46.90
N VAL A 650 -51.80 -65.13 -47.88
CA VAL A 650 -51.85 -65.75 -49.21
C VAL A 650 -51.65 -67.26 -49.12
N LEU A 651 -50.60 -67.73 -48.43
CA LEU A 651 -50.31 -69.16 -48.30
C LEU A 651 -51.37 -69.92 -47.49
N ALA A 652 -51.91 -69.31 -46.42
CA ALA A 652 -53.00 -69.88 -45.64
C ALA A 652 -54.31 -69.94 -46.44
N CYS A 653 -54.60 -68.92 -47.26
CA CYS A 653 -55.75 -68.92 -48.15
C CYS A 653 -55.63 -70.00 -49.23
N ASP A 654 -54.44 -70.18 -49.83
CA ASP A 654 -54.16 -71.24 -50.81
C ASP A 654 -54.33 -72.64 -50.23
N LEU A 655 -53.89 -72.85 -48.98
CA LEU A 655 -54.11 -74.11 -48.27
C LEU A 655 -55.60 -74.38 -48.04
N LYS A 656 -56.34 -73.40 -47.52
CA LYS A 656 -57.79 -73.52 -47.27
C LYS A 656 -58.57 -73.77 -48.56
N ASN A 657 -58.20 -73.09 -49.65
CA ASN A 657 -58.78 -73.30 -50.97
C ASN A 657 -58.51 -74.71 -51.49
N THR A 658 -57.30 -75.23 -51.33
CA THR A 658 -56.94 -76.59 -51.74
C THR A 658 -57.68 -77.64 -50.92
N VAL A 659 -57.82 -77.43 -49.61
CA VAL A 659 -58.54 -78.35 -48.70
C VAL A 659 -60.04 -78.34 -48.99
N SER A 660 -60.65 -77.18 -49.24
CA SER A 660 -62.06 -77.09 -49.62
C SER A 660 -62.34 -77.84 -50.93
N LYS A 661 -61.45 -77.72 -51.93
CA LYS A 661 -61.55 -78.47 -53.19
C LYS A 661 -61.42 -79.98 -52.99
N ALA A 662 -60.54 -80.44 -52.10
CA ALA A 662 -60.34 -81.88 -51.82
C ALA A 662 -61.45 -82.48 -50.95
N THR A 663 -62.13 -81.65 -50.15
CA THR A 663 -63.16 -82.10 -49.20
C THR A 663 -64.59 -81.91 -49.72
N ALA A 664 -64.78 -81.28 -50.89
CA ALA A 664 -66.07 -81.03 -51.55
C ALA A 664 -66.10 -81.51 -53.01
N GLY A 665 -67.29 -81.54 -53.62
CA GLY A 665 -67.47 -81.84 -55.04
C GLY A 665 -67.25 -83.32 -55.40
N PRO A 666 -66.56 -83.66 -56.50
CA PRO A 666 -66.48 -85.02 -57.03
C PRO A 666 -65.80 -85.98 -56.02
N PHE A 667 -64.98 -85.47 -55.10
CA PHE A 667 -64.30 -86.29 -54.07
C PHE A 667 -65.22 -86.80 -52.94
N ILE A 668 -66.51 -86.42 -52.94
CA ILE A 668 -67.53 -86.97 -52.03
C ILE A 668 -68.41 -88.01 -52.73
N ASP A 669 -68.52 -87.94 -54.06
CA ASP A 669 -69.48 -88.71 -54.84
C ASP A 669 -68.97 -90.13 -55.13
N PRO A 670 -69.60 -91.18 -54.57
CA PRO A 670 -69.14 -92.57 -54.73
C PRO A 670 -69.36 -93.14 -56.14
N SER A 671 -69.98 -92.39 -57.06
CA SER A 671 -70.17 -92.80 -58.46
C SER A 671 -68.97 -92.50 -59.38
N GLN A 672 -67.97 -91.75 -58.88
CA GLN A 672 -66.80 -91.32 -59.65
C GLN A 672 -65.76 -92.44 -59.82
N GLU A 673 -64.92 -92.33 -60.86
CA GLU A 673 -63.86 -93.32 -61.13
C GLU A 673 -62.75 -93.24 -60.06
N ALA A 674 -62.63 -94.29 -59.24
CA ALA A 674 -61.77 -94.28 -58.07
C ALA A 674 -60.26 -94.08 -58.38
N LYS A 675 -59.76 -94.55 -59.54
CA LYS A 675 -58.34 -94.41 -59.92
C LYS A 675 -57.96 -92.97 -60.31
N GLU A 676 -58.83 -92.26 -61.03
CA GLU A 676 -58.62 -90.84 -61.38
C GLU A 676 -58.65 -89.96 -60.13
N MET A 677 -59.55 -90.26 -59.19
CA MET A 677 -59.70 -89.47 -57.97
C MET A 677 -58.51 -89.61 -57.02
N VAL A 678 -57.88 -90.79 -56.96
CA VAL A 678 -56.64 -91.01 -56.18
C VAL A 678 -55.45 -90.24 -56.79
N SER A 679 -55.28 -90.20 -58.11
CA SER A 679 -54.16 -89.48 -58.74
C SER A 679 -54.28 -87.95 -58.55
N ARG A 680 -55.51 -87.42 -58.69
CA ARG A 680 -55.82 -86.00 -58.43
C ARG A 680 -55.62 -85.62 -56.96
N LEU A 681 -56.10 -86.46 -56.03
CA LEU A 681 -55.85 -86.25 -54.59
C LEU A 681 -54.37 -86.38 -54.23
N SER A 682 -53.60 -87.23 -54.92
CA SER A 682 -52.16 -87.36 -54.70
C SER A 682 -51.39 -86.08 -55.07
N LEU A 683 -51.71 -85.46 -56.21
CA LEU A 683 -51.16 -84.15 -56.61
C LEU A 683 -51.51 -83.05 -55.59
N MET A 684 -52.75 -83.03 -55.11
CA MET A 684 -53.18 -82.07 -54.10
C MET A 684 -52.46 -82.29 -52.75
N CYS A 685 -52.19 -83.53 -52.34
CA CYS A 685 -51.41 -83.82 -51.13
C CYS A 685 -49.96 -83.29 -51.22
N VAL A 686 -49.28 -83.45 -52.36
CA VAL A 686 -47.91 -82.92 -52.56
C VAL A 686 -47.92 -81.40 -52.50
N HIS A 687 -48.90 -80.76 -53.13
CA HIS A 687 -49.06 -79.31 -53.09
C HIS A 687 -49.32 -78.78 -51.67
N VAL A 688 -50.23 -79.43 -50.93
CA VAL A 688 -50.54 -79.13 -49.53
C VAL A 688 -49.33 -79.32 -48.61
N GLN A 689 -48.51 -80.34 -48.81
CA GLN A 689 -47.27 -80.55 -48.05
C GLN A 689 -46.22 -79.46 -48.31
N ASN A 690 -46.07 -79.02 -49.57
CA ASN A 690 -45.16 -77.93 -49.91
C ASN A 690 -45.62 -76.59 -49.30
N ILE A 691 -46.92 -76.29 -49.36
CA ILE A 691 -47.48 -75.10 -48.70
C ILE A 691 -47.28 -75.18 -47.18
N ASN A 692 -47.54 -76.33 -46.54
CA ASN A 692 -47.36 -76.49 -45.10
C ASN A 692 -45.89 -76.33 -44.67
N ALA A 693 -44.93 -76.87 -45.43
CA ALA A 693 -43.50 -76.69 -45.15
C ALA A 693 -43.08 -75.20 -45.23
N LYS A 694 -43.59 -74.46 -46.22
CA LYS A 694 -43.36 -73.00 -46.33
C LYS A 694 -44.02 -72.22 -45.20
N LEU A 695 -45.23 -72.62 -44.78
CA LEU A 695 -45.97 -71.97 -43.70
C LEU A 695 -45.33 -72.23 -42.32
N GLU A 696 -44.82 -73.44 -42.08
CA GLU A 696 -44.03 -73.78 -40.88
C GLU A 696 -42.72 -73.00 -40.83
N GLN A 697 -42.00 -72.92 -41.95
CA GLN A 697 -40.77 -72.15 -42.06
C GLN A 697 -41.00 -70.65 -41.81
N LEU A 698 -42.07 -70.09 -42.36
CA LEU A 698 -42.47 -68.70 -42.08
C LEU A 698 -42.89 -68.53 -40.62
N SER A 699 -43.64 -69.47 -40.03
CA SER A 699 -44.12 -69.38 -38.63
C SER A 699 -42.97 -69.34 -37.63
N SER A 700 -42.01 -70.26 -37.78
CA SER A 700 -40.80 -70.32 -36.96
C SER A 700 -39.96 -69.05 -37.10
N LYS A 701 -39.90 -68.47 -38.31
CA LYS A 701 -39.18 -67.22 -38.59
C LYS A 701 -39.92 -65.97 -38.07
N SER A 702 -41.25 -65.96 -38.08
CA SER A 702 -42.11 -64.85 -37.63
C SER A 702 -42.24 -64.74 -36.11
N GLN A 703 -42.01 -65.83 -35.38
CA GLN A 703 -41.96 -65.88 -33.90
C GLN A 703 -40.87 -64.97 -33.32
N ASN A 704 -39.94 -64.49 -34.15
CA ASN A 704 -38.90 -63.53 -33.77
C ASN A 704 -39.29 -62.06 -33.99
N LEU A 705 -40.38 -61.77 -34.71
CA LEU A 705 -40.87 -60.41 -34.98
C LEU A 705 -42.19 -60.10 -34.23
N HIS A 706 -43.00 -61.12 -33.95
CA HIS A 706 -44.22 -60.99 -33.14
C HIS A 706 -44.08 -61.76 -31.81
N GLU A 707 -44.59 -61.19 -30.72
CA GLU A 707 -44.54 -61.78 -29.36
C GLU A 707 -45.44 -63.02 -29.19
N HIS A 708 -46.29 -63.34 -30.16
CA HIS A 708 -47.24 -64.46 -30.09
C HIS A 708 -47.10 -65.40 -31.30
N PRO A 709 -46.83 -66.71 -31.08
CA PRO A 709 -46.82 -67.69 -32.17
C PRO A 709 -48.24 -67.87 -32.72
N LYS A 710 -48.41 -67.70 -34.05
CA LYS A 710 -49.69 -67.99 -34.72
C LYS A 710 -49.98 -69.50 -34.64
N ASP A 711 -51.18 -69.84 -34.19
CA ASP A 711 -51.59 -71.22 -33.88
C ASP A 711 -51.82 -72.04 -35.16
N LEU A 712 -50.88 -72.94 -35.47
CA LEU A 712 -50.90 -73.81 -36.65
C LEU A 712 -51.77 -75.07 -36.49
N SER A 713 -52.42 -75.24 -35.33
CA SER A 713 -53.24 -76.42 -35.00
C SER A 713 -54.43 -76.62 -35.96
N ILE A 714 -55.02 -75.54 -36.47
CA ILE A 714 -56.14 -75.59 -37.42
C ILE A 714 -55.66 -76.06 -38.80
N LEU A 715 -54.49 -75.60 -39.22
CA LEU A 715 -53.90 -75.86 -40.54
C LEU A 715 -53.36 -77.29 -40.67
N THR A 716 -52.79 -77.83 -39.58
CA THR A 716 -52.37 -79.24 -39.51
C THR A 716 -53.55 -80.21 -39.58
N ALA A 717 -54.71 -79.86 -38.99
CA ALA A 717 -55.94 -80.63 -39.13
C ALA A 717 -56.51 -80.59 -40.58
N ASP A 718 -56.37 -79.47 -41.28
CA ASP A 718 -56.74 -79.33 -42.70
C ASP A 718 -55.90 -80.27 -43.61
N VAL A 719 -54.58 -80.33 -43.40
CA VAL A 719 -53.66 -81.23 -44.12
C VAL A 719 -54.04 -82.71 -43.92
N LEU A 720 -54.31 -83.10 -42.66
CA LEU A 720 -54.71 -84.47 -42.31
C LEU A 720 -56.03 -84.89 -42.96
N ARG A 721 -56.98 -83.95 -43.12
CA ARG A 721 -58.26 -84.21 -43.80
C ARG A 721 -58.10 -84.57 -45.28
N VAL A 722 -57.21 -83.89 -45.99
CA VAL A 722 -56.92 -84.19 -47.41
C VAL A 722 -56.23 -85.55 -47.54
N LYS A 723 -55.30 -85.86 -46.64
CA LYS A 723 -54.60 -87.16 -46.61
C LYS A 723 -55.56 -88.31 -46.31
N ALA A 724 -56.41 -88.17 -45.29
CA ALA A 724 -57.42 -89.18 -44.93
C ALA A 724 -58.41 -89.42 -46.09
N ARG A 725 -58.79 -88.36 -46.82
CA ARG A 725 -59.66 -88.46 -48.00
C ARG A 725 -58.99 -89.26 -49.13
N LYS A 726 -57.70 -89.06 -49.38
CA LYS A 726 -56.92 -89.85 -50.34
C LYS A 726 -56.93 -91.33 -49.95
N GLU A 727 -56.64 -91.65 -48.68
CA GLU A 727 -56.62 -93.02 -48.16
C GLU A 727 -58.00 -93.71 -48.27
N LEU A 728 -59.09 -92.96 -48.09
CA LEU A 728 -60.45 -93.47 -48.30
C LEU A 728 -60.72 -93.85 -49.76
N TRP A 729 -60.27 -93.02 -50.70
CA TRP A 729 -60.41 -93.29 -52.14
C TRP A 729 -59.49 -94.43 -52.61
N GLU A 730 -58.33 -94.61 -52.00
CA GLU A 730 -57.48 -95.78 -52.22
C GLU A 730 -58.17 -97.07 -51.78
N ILE A 731 -58.85 -97.07 -50.62
CA ILE A 731 -59.66 -98.21 -50.16
C ILE A 731 -60.82 -98.50 -51.12
N LEU A 732 -61.53 -97.46 -51.57
CA LEU A 732 -62.60 -97.61 -52.56
C LEU A 732 -62.07 -98.17 -53.89
N SER A 733 -60.92 -97.69 -54.37
CA SER A 733 -60.29 -98.20 -55.59
C SER A 733 -59.95 -99.68 -55.46
N ALA A 734 -59.29 -100.08 -54.36
CA ALA A 734 -58.92 -101.46 -54.07
C ALA A 734 -60.15 -102.37 -53.93
N TYR A 735 -61.23 -101.86 -53.33
CA TYR A 735 -62.49 -102.57 -53.23
C TYR A 735 -63.18 -102.75 -54.59
N THR A 736 -63.21 -101.70 -55.42
CA THR A 736 -63.83 -101.78 -56.76
C THR A 736 -63.07 -102.70 -57.69
N THR A 737 -61.74 -102.66 -57.70
CA THR A 737 -60.92 -103.60 -58.49
C THR A 737 -61.11 -105.03 -58.00
N TRP A 738 -61.07 -105.25 -56.69
CA TRP A 738 -61.33 -106.57 -56.11
C TRP A 738 -62.75 -107.07 -56.39
N ARG A 739 -63.77 -106.22 -56.31
CA ARG A 739 -65.16 -106.60 -56.61
C ARG A 739 -65.29 -107.09 -58.05
N GLU A 740 -64.69 -106.38 -59.01
CA GLU A 740 -64.73 -106.79 -60.41
C GLU A 740 -63.91 -108.06 -60.66
N GLU A 741 -62.73 -108.19 -60.05
CA GLU A 741 -61.94 -109.44 -60.08
C GLU A 741 -62.73 -110.62 -59.46
N TRP A 742 -63.43 -110.38 -58.35
CA TRP A 742 -64.20 -111.41 -57.64
C TRP A 742 -65.44 -111.87 -58.41
N LYS A 743 -66.09 -110.99 -59.18
CA LYS A 743 -67.21 -111.36 -60.07
C LYS A 743 -66.79 -112.29 -61.20
N GLN A 744 -65.51 -112.29 -61.58
CA GLN A 744 -64.96 -113.10 -62.68
C GLN A 744 -64.50 -114.50 -62.21
N LEU A 745 -64.59 -114.81 -60.92
CA LEU A 745 -64.21 -116.12 -60.37
C LEU A 745 -65.34 -117.15 -60.54
N LEU A 746 -64.99 -118.38 -60.93
CA LEU A 746 -65.92 -119.51 -61.01
C LEU A 746 -66.36 -119.94 -59.59
N LEU A 747 -67.64 -120.28 -59.41
CA LEU A 747 -68.26 -120.60 -58.10
C LEU A 747 -67.54 -121.69 -57.28
N THR A 748 -66.73 -122.54 -57.94
CA THR A 748 -65.91 -123.58 -57.29
C THR A 748 -64.64 -123.06 -56.62
N GLU A 749 -64.17 -121.87 -56.98
CA GLU A 749 -62.92 -121.26 -56.47
C GLU A 749 -63.18 -120.14 -55.44
N VAL A 750 -64.45 -119.87 -55.12
CA VAL A 750 -64.85 -118.77 -54.24
C VAL A 750 -64.72 -119.18 -52.76
N VAL A 751 -63.66 -118.72 -52.09
CA VAL A 751 -63.48 -118.87 -50.64
C VAL A 751 -64.13 -117.70 -49.92
N VAL A 752 -65.35 -117.91 -49.43
CA VAL A 752 -66.18 -116.89 -48.75
C VAL A 752 -65.49 -116.32 -47.49
N SER A 753 -64.70 -117.12 -46.78
CA SER A 753 -63.95 -116.69 -45.58
C SER A 753 -62.81 -115.71 -45.91
N GLU A 754 -62.15 -115.85 -47.06
CA GLU A 754 -61.11 -114.92 -47.51
C GLU A 754 -61.72 -113.56 -47.93
N ALA A 755 -62.88 -113.60 -48.60
CA ALA A 755 -63.69 -112.42 -48.91
C ALA A 755 -64.10 -111.66 -47.65
N GLN A 756 -64.61 -112.37 -46.65
CA GLN A 756 -65.00 -111.80 -45.36
C GLN A 756 -63.79 -111.17 -44.64
N GLY A 757 -62.62 -111.80 -44.70
CA GLY A 757 -61.37 -111.24 -44.15
C GLY A 757 -60.91 -109.96 -44.84
N LYS A 758 -60.98 -109.88 -46.18
CA LYS A 758 -60.64 -108.65 -46.95
C LYS A 758 -61.63 -107.52 -46.69
N ILE A 759 -62.93 -107.82 -46.66
CA ILE A 759 -63.98 -106.85 -46.33
C ILE A 759 -63.83 -106.35 -44.89
N ALA A 760 -63.50 -107.22 -43.93
CA ALA A 760 -63.25 -106.83 -42.54
C ALA A 760 -62.05 -105.86 -42.43
N LYS A 761 -60.94 -106.14 -43.14
CA LYS A 761 -59.76 -105.25 -43.17
C LYS A 761 -60.05 -103.88 -43.77
N TRP A 762 -60.79 -103.80 -44.87
CA TRP A 762 -61.20 -102.50 -45.43
C TRP A 762 -62.18 -101.76 -44.53
N LYS A 763 -63.08 -102.49 -43.86
CA LYS A 763 -64.02 -101.91 -42.89
C LYS A 763 -63.27 -101.31 -41.69
N GLU A 764 -62.27 -102.01 -41.15
CA GLU A 764 -61.42 -101.52 -40.06
C GLU A 764 -60.61 -100.27 -40.45
N ARG A 765 -59.94 -100.30 -41.61
CA ARG A 765 -59.21 -99.12 -42.15
C ARG A 765 -60.11 -97.94 -42.47
N THR A 766 -61.34 -98.19 -42.92
CA THR A 766 -62.32 -97.11 -43.16
C THR A 766 -62.81 -96.50 -41.85
N LEU A 767 -62.99 -97.32 -40.80
CA LEU A 767 -63.40 -96.85 -39.48
C LEU A 767 -62.33 -95.96 -38.83
N SER A 768 -61.04 -96.28 -38.99
CA SER A 768 -59.94 -95.43 -38.47
C SER A 768 -59.85 -94.06 -39.17
N LEU A 769 -60.33 -93.94 -40.41
CA LEU A 769 -60.38 -92.67 -41.15
C LEU A 769 -61.63 -91.83 -40.84
N THR A 770 -62.66 -92.44 -40.26
CA THR A 770 -63.95 -91.79 -39.96
C THR A 770 -63.84 -90.82 -38.77
N SER A 771 -62.80 -90.95 -37.94
CA SER A 771 -62.51 -90.00 -36.84
C SER A 771 -61.89 -88.68 -37.33
N ILE A 772 -61.34 -88.65 -38.54
CA ILE A 772 -60.64 -87.49 -39.13
C ILE A 772 -61.49 -86.79 -40.20
N ILE A 773 -62.39 -87.50 -40.88
CA ILE A 773 -63.26 -86.96 -41.94
C ILE A 773 -64.68 -86.71 -41.40
N PRO A 774 -65.32 -85.54 -41.65
CA PRO A 774 -66.66 -85.26 -41.18
C PRO A 774 -67.72 -86.27 -41.66
N THR A 775 -68.62 -86.67 -40.76
CA THR A 775 -69.63 -87.73 -40.88
C THR A 775 -70.70 -87.56 -41.96
N ARG A 776 -70.59 -86.56 -42.85
CA ARG A 776 -71.57 -86.28 -43.92
C ARG A 776 -71.27 -86.99 -45.26
N CYS A 777 -70.30 -87.91 -45.32
CA CYS A 777 -69.99 -88.64 -46.55
C CYS A 777 -70.83 -89.91 -46.73
N SER A 778 -71.70 -89.90 -47.74
CA SER A 778 -72.47 -91.07 -48.23
C SER A 778 -71.60 -92.23 -48.71
N ALA A 779 -70.32 -91.99 -49.05
CA ALA A 779 -69.36 -93.03 -49.43
C ALA A 779 -69.09 -94.05 -48.30
N ALA A 780 -69.14 -93.64 -47.02
CA ALA A 780 -68.98 -94.56 -45.88
C ALA A 780 -70.25 -95.41 -45.61
N ALA A 781 -71.40 -95.03 -46.17
CA ALA A 781 -72.67 -95.73 -45.96
C ALA A 781 -72.76 -97.07 -46.72
N GLY A 782 -71.96 -97.24 -47.78
CA GLY A 782 -71.89 -98.49 -48.56
C GLY A 782 -71.41 -99.72 -47.78
N PHE A 783 -70.67 -99.51 -46.68
CA PHE A 783 -70.16 -100.58 -45.82
C PHE A 783 -70.99 -100.78 -44.53
N ARG A 784 -72.07 -100.02 -44.30
CA ARG A 784 -72.87 -100.06 -43.06
C ARG A 784 -74.18 -100.86 -43.14
N LYS A 785 -74.67 -101.26 -44.31
CA LYS A 785 -75.91 -102.07 -44.42
C LYS A 785 -75.61 -103.55 -44.70
N PRO A 786 -76.13 -104.50 -43.88
CA PRO A 786 -76.02 -105.92 -44.18
C PRO A 786 -76.95 -106.26 -45.36
N GLY A 787 -76.39 -106.41 -46.55
CA GLY A 787 -77.08 -107.07 -47.66
C GLY A 787 -77.27 -108.53 -47.30
N LYS A 788 -78.50 -108.92 -46.95
CA LYS A 788 -78.91 -110.33 -46.80
C LYS A 788 -78.63 -111.04 -48.12
N PHE A 789 -77.59 -111.89 -48.17
CA PHE A 789 -77.49 -112.93 -49.19
C PHE A 789 -78.60 -113.95 -48.93
N ARG A 790 -79.70 -113.85 -49.67
CA ARG A 790 -80.75 -114.86 -49.71
C ARG A 790 -80.44 -115.77 -50.90
N VAL A 791 -79.81 -116.91 -50.64
CA VAL A 791 -79.71 -117.99 -51.61
C VAL A 791 -80.98 -118.84 -51.45
N SER A 792 -81.90 -118.72 -52.39
CA SER A 792 -82.95 -119.73 -52.62
C SER A 792 -82.28 -120.95 -53.27
N ARG A 793 -82.74 -122.15 -52.90
CA ARG A 793 -82.19 -123.47 -53.29
C ARG A 793 -81.70 -123.56 -54.73
#